data_AF-A0A7X8FEB1-F1
#
_entry.id   AF-A0A7X8FEB1-F1
#
_cell.length_a   1.000
_cell.length_b   1.000
_cell.length_c   1.000
_cell.angle_alpha   90.00
_cell.angle_beta   90.00
_cell.angle_gamma   90.00
#
_symmetry.space_group_name_H-M   'P 1'
#
loop_
_entity.id
_entity.type
_entity.pdbx_description
1 polymer ?
#
loop_
_entity_poly.entity_id
_entity_poly.type
_entity_poly.pdbx_seq_one_letter_code
_entity_poly.pdbx_strand_id
1 'polypeptide(L)'
;MGKIKLRLFFLLLTFILLSSTYAFASATETKTFPSDGDISVNKEWTIKFNDFIDQDSVTSDRIKVVNSCSGEKVFDSAPEVLADGKSVKVKPPTGGYESNTKYTLIVEGVKSQSGKVLAQPAKKEFVTEAPAQLTVLGRVDGVIDNPNESKVVTYQDKASVEIPANTVSSGTPVSIQEVSGAKRHEFNDLETHATYNISLGAAFIGDLTLRFKYDPSRLTAAYEPADQLVVAYFDEENQRWIETDFTVDQDNHEIIVSTNHLSLWSIFGLEDNMVVTSAPNFKIYFNQNLNAPKLIGAPQDPDYVTDYLYQFVTNARTSLVDAYAQYKTYGGTGFKLPAMTKVYIDDWGTDATANWGWFSKNIEIPIQYDNLTELQHDCAHEFFHAAQNQYLTFANMALNRWWVEATADYAAAEIMGTKKYVAINETYLQKSMGTTDSVHEYQSARFVDYLVRHKGASFMQLWNHTTGAWSTDMIAVIDSFLRQEKGTSLAECYRDFARYLIFSSDSPAHEGSDTWRTPYEMAQQTEMPLTTKNLSKTFNLSKYTAQLWGIKPEIGSASPSRSLILELDEDLPAGVFVDVFVLYDHQWITGLPAPRASLQKAATSTIVTVAPGQLLFVLVSNGTAEGKSVALKVKELDFTVDPAELEAQLGRQYDFTVKAQNIPKEYTSVNFVWDFGDGESKDESNLSQGNEIVPVFNGDAQTIISHKYMQDGSYTLQVKMLDLNDNTMSQAMATITIPKEEVTVSILPPRIITYELKDGATEATHAFEAVVTPAGTYRFDWDFGDGSPVQSVTGPGSNISHTYTGVGNYKPKVQVYDLTGMLLGQDSISVILEVSQGDQVINIPDPALEAVIRAKLNKPTGDLIKSDLEGLLELDASNKKISNITGLEYAVNLQELNLTWNDISDISPLAGLTNLKTLYLNPDQGYFKFHIDLSPLAGLTNLETLWIPNYIISDLSPLSSLTKLTNLRLSSEDGYSKGHGLINDLTPIAGLVNLEKLDLRGNQISDITPLGQMRNLKELWLRCNQITDISVLANMANLEVLIISVNTIDDISPLSGLTSLWDIEAYDNQISDLTPLSGLTNLDNLNLNGNLIKDIEALSNLTKLTFLCLSRNQITDISVLKNLPLLKYLGILDNDKLDLSAGSKASEIINWLKTNKCRVE
;
A
#
# COMPACT_ATOMS: atom_id res chain seq x y z
N MET A 1 10.03 35.15 46.27
CA MET A 1 9.33 34.46 47.38
C MET A 1 7.89 34.00 47.05
N GLY A 2 7.39 34.14 45.81
CA GLY A 2 6.05 33.67 45.41
C GLY A 2 5.99 32.39 44.56
N LYS A 3 7.13 31.69 44.32
CA LYS A 3 7.20 30.55 43.38
C LYS A 3 7.44 29.16 44.01
N ILE A 4 7.45 29.04 45.35
CA ILE A 4 7.66 27.74 46.03
C ILE A 4 6.36 27.15 46.62
N LYS A 5 5.29 27.92 46.82
CA LYS A 5 4.02 27.40 47.38
C LYS A 5 3.03 26.81 46.36
N LEU A 6 3.18 27.09 45.06
CA LEU A 6 2.28 26.52 44.03
C LEU A 6 2.73 25.12 43.55
N ARG A 7 4.03 24.80 43.66
CA ARG A 7 4.58 23.49 43.30
C ARG A 7 4.30 22.39 44.34
N LEU A 8 4.07 22.73 45.61
CA LEU A 8 3.66 21.72 46.62
C LEU A 8 2.16 21.40 46.59
N PHE A 9 1.31 22.31 46.11
CA PHE A 9 -0.14 22.07 46.03
C PHE A 9 -0.53 21.21 44.81
N PHE A 10 0.19 21.34 43.69
CA PHE A 10 -0.01 20.49 42.51
C PHE A 10 0.68 19.13 42.58
N LEU A 11 1.77 18.98 43.36
CA LEU A 11 2.38 17.66 43.63
C LEU A 11 1.50 16.79 44.54
N LEU A 12 0.66 17.39 45.39
CA LEU A 12 -0.24 16.63 46.26
C LEU A 12 -1.55 16.23 45.55
N LEU A 13 -1.94 16.93 44.47
CA LEU A 13 -3.18 16.64 43.73
C LEU A 13 -2.98 15.65 42.57
N THR A 14 -1.76 15.48 42.06
CA THR A 14 -1.43 14.44 41.06
C THR A 14 -1.17 13.06 41.68
N PHE A 15 -1.15 12.94 43.01
CA PHE A 15 -1.07 11.65 43.70
C PHE A 15 -2.44 11.06 44.09
N ILE A 16 -3.56 11.74 43.79
CA ILE A 16 -4.91 11.30 44.21
C ILE A 16 -5.84 10.98 43.02
N LEU A 17 -5.47 11.30 41.77
CA LEU A 17 -6.33 11.03 40.61
C LEU A 17 -5.52 10.51 39.41
N LEU A 18 -5.21 9.21 39.43
CA LEU A 18 -5.23 8.29 38.28
C LEU A 18 -4.77 6.91 38.77
N SER A 19 -5.75 6.08 39.10
CA SER A 19 -5.63 4.64 39.15
C SER A 19 -5.45 4.09 37.73
N SER A 20 -4.28 3.55 37.42
CA SER A 20 -4.17 2.35 36.60
C SER A 20 -3.21 1.39 37.29
N THR A 21 -3.78 0.26 37.69
CA THR A 21 -3.24 -0.75 38.59
C THR A 21 -2.26 -1.66 37.86
N TYR A 22 -0.95 -1.55 38.12
CA TYR A 22 -0.06 -2.70 37.88
C TYR A 22 -0.35 -3.75 38.96
N ALA A 23 -0.78 -4.94 38.52
CA ALA A 23 -1.05 -6.06 39.42
C ALA A 23 0.20 -6.44 40.21
N PHE A 24 0.06 -6.53 41.53
CA PHE A 24 1.12 -6.86 42.48
C PHE A 24 1.49 -8.36 42.46
N ALA A 25 0.58 -9.20 41.98
CA ALA A 25 0.76 -10.63 41.81
C ALA A 25 0.33 -11.01 40.40
N SER A 26 1.16 -11.81 39.71
CA SER A 26 0.69 -12.65 38.62
C SER A 26 0.79 -14.08 39.14
N ALA A 27 -0.29 -14.87 39.07
CA ALA A 27 -0.14 -16.31 39.18
C ALA A 27 0.71 -16.76 37.96
N THR A 28 2.03 -16.79 38.11
CA THR A 28 2.91 -17.37 37.10
C THR A 28 2.73 -18.88 37.15
N GLU A 29 1.82 -19.42 36.35
CA GLU A 29 2.18 -20.63 35.62
C GLU A 29 2.71 -20.15 34.27
N THR A 30 4.03 -20.24 34.10
CA THR A 30 4.61 -20.46 32.77
C THR A 30 4.22 -21.86 32.30
N LYS A 31 2.94 -22.04 31.99
CA LYS A 31 2.37 -23.06 31.11
C LYS A 31 1.06 -22.45 30.62
N THR A 32 0.93 -22.22 29.31
CA THR A 32 -0.39 -22.17 28.68
C THR A 32 -1.17 -23.37 29.17
N PHE A 33 -2.34 -23.15 29.76
CA PHE A 33 -3.21 -24.25 30.10
C PHE A 33 -3.55 -25.01 28.82
N PRO A 34 -3.46 -26.35 28.79
CA PRO A 34 -4.21 -27.12 27.80
C PRO A 34 -5.69 -26.73 27.96
N SER A 35 -6.43 -26.61 26.86
CA SER A 35 -7.88 -26.41 26.87
C SER A 35 -8.55 -27.38 27.83
N ASP A 36 -9.30 -26.88 28.82
CA ASP A 36 -10.13 -27.64 29.77
C ASP A 36 -9.60 -29.03 30.19
N GLY A 37 -8.28 -29.13 30.39
CA GLY A 37 -7.60 -30.38 30.68
C GLY A 37 -7.62 -30.77 32.16
N ASP A 38 -7.73 -32.06 32.38
CA ASP A 38 -7.94 -32.73 33.66
C ASP A 38 -6.74 -32.59 34.62
N ILE A 39 -6.98 -32.09 35.82
CA ILE A 39 -5.93 -31.85 36.83
C ILE A 39 -6.01 -32.91 37.95
N SER A 40 -4.85 -33.46 38.36
CA SER A 40 -4.77 -34.44 39.45
C SER A 40 -5.42 -33.93 40.75
N VAL A 41 -6.16 -34.79 41.44
CA VAL A 41 -6.73 -34.52 42.79
C VAL A 41 -5.68 -34.13 43.84
N ASN A 42 -4.40 -34.41 43.61
CA ASN A 42 -3.30 -34.09 44.52
C ASN A 42 -2.50 -32.83 44.13
N LYS A 43 -3.00 -32.00 43.19
CA LYS A 43 -2.28 -30.83 42.69
C LYS A 43 -1.92 -29.84 43.82
N GLU A 44 -0.63 -29.62 44.00
CA GLU A 44 -0.09 -28.49 44.77
C GLU A 44 0.10 -27.26 43.87
N TRP A 45 -0.15 -26.08 44.42
CA TRP A 45 0.02 -24.80 43.72
C TRP A 45 1.20 -24.03 44.29
N THR A 46 2.01 -23.40 43.43
CA THR A 46 3.02 -22.41 43.84
C THR A 46 2.70 -21.08 43.17
N ILE A 47 2.34 -20.08 43.97
CA ILE A 47 1.96 -18.74 43.52
C ILE A 47 3.15 -17.83 43.70
N LYS A 48 3.67 -17.25 42.62
CA LYS A 48 4.78 -16.29 42.70
C LYS A 48 4.30 -14.86 42.64
N PHE A 49 5.01 -13.98 43.33
CA PHE A 49 4.75 -12.55 43.40
C PHE A 49 5.96 -11.79 42.85
N ASN A 50 5.71 -10.67 42.18
CA ASN A 50 6.78 -9.89 41.54
C ASN A 50 7.65 -9.13 42.56
N ASP A 51 7.23 -9.09 43.83
CA ASP A 51 7.93 -8.45 44.95
C ASP A 51 7.96 -9.36 46.18
N PHE A 52 8.80 -9.02 47.16
CA PHE A 52 8.82 -9.70 48.45
C PHE A 52 7.51 -9.52 49.19
N ILE A 53 6.96 -10.64 49.66
CA ILE A 53 5.63 -10.70 50.26
C ILE A 53 5.74 -10.35 51.74
N ASP A 54 4.80 -9.54 52.22
CA ASP A 54 4.54 -9.41 53.65
C ASP A 54 3.94 -10.74 54.14
N GLN A 55 4.74 -11.55 54.84
CA GLN A 55 4.35 -12.90 55.26
C GLN A 55 3.07 -12.89 56.12
N ASP A 56 2.84 -11.82 56.89
CA ASP A 56 1.65 -11.66 57.72
C ASP A 56 0.37 -11.43 56.91
N SER A 57 0.52 -11.10 55.61
CA SER A 57 -0.58 -10.91 54.68
C SER A 57 -1.02 -12.20 53.96
N VAL A 58 -0.28 -13.29 54.11
CA VAL A 58 -0.51 -14.59 53.49
C VAL A 58 -1.37 -15.45 54.43
N THR A 59 -2.69 -15.43 54.21
CA THR A 59 -3.66 -16.17 55.04
C THR A 59 -4.63 -16.97 54.16
N SER A 60 -5.25 -18.01 54.74
CA SER A 60 -6.24 -18.85 54.04
C SER A 60 -7.54 -18.11 53.66
N ASP A 61 -7.76 -16.87 54.11
CA ASP A 61 -8.87 -16.06 53.61
C ASP A 61 -8.52 -15.31 52.32
N ARG A 62 -7.23 -15.04 52.14
CA ARG A 62 -6.66 -14.26 51.05
C ARG A 62 -6.11 -15.12 49.94
N ILE A 63 -5.59 -16.30 50.25
CA ILE A 63 -5.17 -17.31 49.27
C ILE A 63 -5.96 -18.58 49.56
N LYS A 64 -6.91 -18.91 48.67
CA LYS A 64 -7.88 -19.98 48.91
C LYS A 64 -8.27 -20.77 47.69
N VAL A 65 -8.57 -22.04 47.88
CA VAL A 65 -9.26 -22.87 46.88
C VAL A 65 -10.70 -23.05 47.33
N VAL A 66 -11.64 -22.78 46.44
CA VAL A 66 -13.08 -22.97 46.68
C VAL A 66 -13.67 -23.91 45.64
N ASN A 67 -14.61 -24.77 46.02
CA ASN A 67 -15.42 -25.50 45.07
C ASN A 67 -16.27 -24.49 44.28
N SER A 68 -16.17 -24.48 42.96
CA SER A 68 -16.80 -23.47 42.09
C SER A 68 -18.32 -23.59 42.03
N CYS A 69 -18.87 -24.76 42.37
CA CYS A 69 -20.31 -25.01 42.36
C CYS A 69 -20.96 -24.72 43.71
N SER A 70 -20.34 -25.14 44.82
CA SER A 70 -20.89 -24.92 46.17
C SER A 70 -20.39 -23.64 46.84
N GLY A 71 -19.29 -23.04 46.35
CA GLY A 71 -18.60 -21.93 47.00
C GLY A 71 -17.86 -22.31 48.29
N GLU A 72 -17.84 -23.60 48.64
CA GLU A 72 -17.25 -24.10 49.88
C GLU A 72 -15.71 -24.04 49.82
N LYS A 73 -15.09 -23.54 50.89
CA LYS A 73 -13.63 -23.46 51.01
C LYS A 73 -13.07 -24.85 51.33
N VAL A 74 -11.99 -25.23 50.65
CA VAL A 74 -11.36 -26.53 50.85
C VAL A 74 -9.93 -26.33 51.35
N PHE A 75 -9.68 -26.62 52.64
CA PHE A 75 -8.38 -26.44 53.28
C PHE A 75 -8.12 -27.43 54.41
N ASP A 76 -6.89 -27.90 54.54
CA ASP A 76 -6.37 -28.51 55.78
C ASP A 76 -5.06 -27.87 56.31
N SER A 77 -4.40 -27.02 55.53
CA SER A 77 -3.16 -26.32 55.94
C SER A 77 -3.07 -24.89 55.41
N ALA A 78 -2.40 -24.02 56.16
CA ALA A 78 -2.18 -22.63 55.77
C ALA A 78 -1.19 -22.54 54.59
N PRO A 79 -1.39 -21.58 53.65
CA PRO A 79 -0.43 -21.32 52.58
C PRO A 79 0.96 -21.02 53.14
N GLU A 80 1.99 -21.66 52.58
CA GLU A 80 3.37 -21.60 53.07
C GLU A 80 4.21 -20.66 52.22
N VAL A 81 4.80 -19.62 52.81
CA VAL A 81 5.76 -18.76 52.10
C VAL A 81 7.07 -19.53 51.93
N LEU A 82 7.51 -19.69 50.69
CA LEU A 82 8.75 -20.40 50.38
C LEU A 82 9.98 -19.55 50.73
N ALA A 83 11.14 -20.20 50.82
CA ALA A 83 12.40 -19.58 51.25
C ALA A 83 12.86 -18.40 50.39
N ASP A 84 12.33 -18.26 49.16
CA ASP A 84 12.59 -17.14 48.27
C ASP A 84 11.89 -15.83 48.70
N GLY A 85 10.97 -15.89 49.66
CA GLY A 85 10.20 -14.75 50.18
C GLY A 85 9.25 -14.10 49.16
N LYS A 86 9.09 -14.72 47.99
CA LYS A 86 8.31 -14.23 46.84
C LYS A 86 7.30 -15.24 46.33
N SER A 87 7.34 -16.47 46.84
CA SER A 87 6.43 -17.54 46.43
C SER A 87 5.63 -18.08 47.61
N VAL A 88 4.39 -18.46 47.35
CA VAL A 88 3.50 -19.12 48.32
C VAL A 88 3.06 -20.46 47.78
N LYS A 89 3.28 -21.52 48.56
CA LYS A 89 2.82 -22.87 48.27
C LYS A 89 1.46 -23.12 48.91
N VAL A 90 0.51 -23.64 48.14
CA VAL A 90 -0.82 -24.05 48.59
C VAL A 90 -0.97 -25.54 48.33
N LYS A 91 -1.25 -26.30 49.39
CA LYS A 91 -1.42 -27.75 49.34
C LYS A 91 -2.89 -28.14 49.21
N PRO A 92 -3.21 -29.28 48.58
CA PRO A 92 -4.57 -29.81 48.59
C PRO A 92 -5.01 -30.19 50.03
N PRO A 93 -6.32 -30.38 50.29
CA PRO A 93 -6.80 -30.96 51.54
C PRO A 93 -6.28 -32.38 51.76
N THR A 94 -6.34 -32.87 53.00
CA THR A 94 -5.98 -34.24 53.36
C THR A 94 -6.92 -35.22 52.66
N GLY A 95 -6.40 -36.00 51.73
CA GLY A 95 -7.19 -36.89 50.87
C GLY A 95 -7.39 -36.39 49.44
N GLY A 96 -6.91 -35.19 49.10
CA GLY A 96 -7.00 -34.60 47.75
C GLY A 96 -8.32 -33.87 47.49
N TYR A 97 -8.39 -33.13 46.39
CA TYR A 97 -9.63 -32.53 45.90
C TYR A 97 -10.62 -33.62 45.44
N GLU A 98 -11.92 -33.34 45.44
CA GLU A 98 -12.93 -34.28 44.93
C GLU A 98 -12.77 -34.45 43.42
N SER A 99 -12.95 -35.66 42.91
CA SER A 99 -12.84 -35.94 41.47
C SER A 99 -14.02 -35.34 40.68
N ASN A 100 -13.76 -35.05 39.41
CA ASN A 100 -14.65 -34.44 38.41
C ASN A 100 -15.34 -33.17 38.92
N THR A 101 -14.65 -32.41 39.77
CA THR A 101 -15.23 -31.28 40.49
C THR A 101 -14.49 -30.00 40.10
N LYS A 102 -15.26 -28.95 39.83
CA LYS A 102 -14.70 -27.65 39.46
C LYS A 102 -14.31 -26.88 40.72
N TYR A 103 -13.09 -26.39 40.75
CA TYR A 103 -12.53 -25.57 41.82
C TYR A 103 -11.99 -24.25 41.28
N THR A 104 -11.94 -23.24 42.14
CA THR A 104 -11.34 -21.93 41.85
C THR A 104 -10.29 -21.61 42.91
N LEU A 105 -9.03 -21.46 42.50
CA LEU A 105 -7.99 -20.82 43.29
C LEU A 105 -8.19 -19.30 43.24
N ILE A 106 -8.23 -18.64 44.39
CA ILE A 106 -8.47 -17.21 44.56
C ILE A 106 -7.32 -16.63 45.39
N VAL A 107 -6.69 -15.59 44.87
CA VAL A 107 -5.65 -14.80 45.53
C VAL A 107 -6.11 -13.36 45.60
N GLU A 108 -6.38 -12.84 46.78
CA GLU A 108 -6.90 -11.50 47.01
C GLU A 108 -6.34 -10.88 48.29
N GLY A 109 -6.03 -9.59 48.27
CA GLY A 109 -5.64 -8.86 49.48
C GLY A 109 -4.26 -9.19 50.07
N VAL A 110 -3.44 -10.00 49.38
CA VAL A 110 -2.02 -10.24 49.73
C VAL A 110 -1.23 -8.95 49.54
N LYS A 111 -0.28 -8.67 50.44
CA LYS A 111 0.50 -7.42 50.48
C LYS A 111 1.99 -7.66 50.22
N SER A 112 2.62 -6.65 49.66
CA SER A 112 4.07 -6.52 49.60
C SER A 112 4.65 -6.07 50.93
N GLN A 113 5.94 -6.34 51.16
CA GLN A 113 6.69 -5.70 52.25
C GLN A 113 6.73 -4.16 52.10
N SER A 114 6.61 -3.65 50.87
CA SER A 114 6.48 -2.23 50.57
C SER A 114 5.06 -1.67 50.80
N GLY A 115 4.13 -2.46 51.36
CA GLY A 115 2.77 -2.05 51.74
C GLY A 115 1.75 -2.01 50.60
N LYS A 116 2.12 -2.42 49.39
CA LYS A 116 1.22 -2.49 48.23
C LYS A 116 0.31 -3.70 48.35
N VAL A 117 -0.99 -3.52 48.14
CA VAL A 117 -2.00 -4.60 48.20
C VAL A 117 -2.31 -5.06 46.79
N LEU A 118 -2.54 -6.36 46.60
CA LEU A 118 -3.03 -6.92 45.35
C LEU A 118 -4.34 -6.23 44.93
N ALA A 119 -4.28 -5.47 43.83
CA ALA A 119 -5.31 -4.52 43.44
C ALA A 119 -6.64 -5.16 43.02
N GLN A 120 -6.61 -6.40 42.50
CA GLN A 120 -7.81 -7.18 42.17
C GLN A 120 -7.60 -8.66 42.53
N PRO A 121 -8.65 -9.39 42.95
CA PRO A 121 -8.59 -10.83 43.15
C PRO A 121 -8.15 -11.55 41.87
N ALA A 122 -7.01 -12.25 41.91
CA ALA A 122 -6.62 -13.18 40.87
C ALA A 122 -7.36 -14.50 41.09
N LYS A 123 -8.04 -15.00 40.06
CA LYS A 123 -8.81 -16.25 40.13
C LYS A 123 -8.34 -17.21 39.05
N LYS A 124 -8.28 -18.49 39.37
CA LYS A 124 -7.98 -19.56 38.43
C LYS A 124 -8.93 -20.73 38.65
N GLU A 125 -9.73 -21.05 37.64
CA GLU A 125 -10.61 -22.22 37.67
C GLU A 125 -9.88 -23.47 37.16
N PHE A 126 -10.19 -24.62 37.73
CA PHE A 126 -9.69 -25.92 37.31
C PHE A 126 -10.74 -27.01 37.60
N VAL A 127 -10.77 -28.07 36.80
CA VAL A 127 -11.53 -29.28 37.08
C VAL A 127 -10.54 -30.37 37.48
N THR A 128 -10.78 -30.99 38.61
CA THR A 128 -9.98 -32.14 39.04
C THR A 128 -10.57 -33.39 38.41
N GLU A 129 -9.77 -34.27 37.82
CA GLU A 129 -10.25 -35.62 37.50
C GLU A 129 -9.69 -36.63 38.49
N ALA A 130 -10.46 -37.69 38.69
CA ALA A 130 -9.88 -38.90 39.26
C ALA A 130 -8.74 -39.33 38.32
N PRO A 131 -7.51 -39.61 38.80
CA PRO A 131 -6.55 -40.31 37.96
C PRO A 131 -7.26 -41.54 37.40
N ALA A 132 -7.14 -41.79 36.09
CA ALA A 132 -7.60 -43.04 35.49
C ALA A 132 -7.17 -44.17 36.43
N GLN A 133 -8.13 -44.82 37.09
CA GLN A 133 -7.79 -45.76 38.15
C GLN A 133 -7.12 -46.95 37.49
N LEU A 134 -5.78 -46.93 37.48
CA LEU A 134 -4.96 -48.06 37.10
C LEU A 134 -5.44 -49.24 37.93
N THR A 135 -6.05 -50.21 37.26
CA THR A 135 -6.57 -51.39 37.92
C THR A 135 -5.40 -52.34 38.10
N VAL A 136 -4.97 -52.54 39.35
CA VAL A 136 -3.90 -53.50 39.66
C VAL A 136 -4.41 -54.91 39.39
N LEU A 137 -3.88 -55.54 38.35
CA LEU A 137 -4.15 -56.92 37.98
C LEU A 137 -3.41 -57.92 38.89
N GLY A 138 -2.26 -57.51 39.43
CA GLY A 138 -1.55 -58.21 40.49
C GLY A 138 -0.24 -57.52 40.87
N ARG A 139 0.35 -57.89 42.01
CA ARG A 139 1.60 -57.28 42.50
C ARG A 139 2.54 -58.25 43.19
N VAL A 140 3.82 -57.88 43.22
CA VAL A 140 4.84 -58.43 44.13
C VAL A 140 5.51 -57.27 44.86
N ASP A 141 5.73 -57.45 46.16
CA ASP A 141 6.54 -56.53 46.98
C ASP A 141 7.77 -57.26 47.51
N GLY A 142 8.86 -56.52 47.67
CA GLY A 142 10.07 -56.95 48.32
C GLY A 142 10.70 -55.81 49.13
N VAL A 143 11.71 -56.15 49.93
CA VAL A 143 12.53 -55.19 50.67
C VAL A 143 13.99 -55.52 50.43
N ILE A 144 14.87 -54.54 50.26
CA ILE A 144 16.31 -54.79 50.09
C ILE A 144 16.96 -55.06 51.44
N ASP A 145 17.20 -56.34 51.75
CA ASP A 145 17.69 -56.77 53.07
C ASP A 145 19.22 -56.66 53.20
N ASN A 146 19.95 -56.82 52.09
CA ASN A 146 21.41 -56.70 52.02
C ASN A 146 21.79 -55.80 50.83
N PRO A 147 22.13 -54.52 51.07
CA PRO A 147 22.39 -53.57 49.99
C PRO A 147 23.72 -53.83 49.25
N ASN A 148 24.59 -54.71 49.76
CA ASN A 148 25.91 -54.97 49.17
C ASN A 148 25.90 -56.09 48.10
N GLU A 149 24.75 -56.69 47.82
CA GLU A 149 24.57 -57.76 46.83
C GLU A 149 23.47 -57.35 45.83
N SER A 150 23.60 -57.80 44.58
CA SER A 150 22.53 -57.59 43.61
C SER A 150 21.28 -58.37 44.01
N LYS A 151 20.10 -57.77 43.87
CA LYS A 151 18.82 -58.40 44.18
C LYS A 151 17.88 -58.35 42.99
N VAL A 152 17.31 -59.49 42.61
CA VAL A 152 16.27 -59.59 41.57
C VAL A 152 14.92 -59.76 42.25
N VAL A 153 13.95 -58.93 41.88
CA VAL A 153 12.55 -59.06 42.27
C VAL A 153 11.73 -59.36 41.03
N THR A 154 11.07 -60.52 41.03
CA THR A 154 10.30 -61.02 39.88
C THR A 154 8.81 -61.08 40.22
N TYR A 155 7.99 -60.44 39.40
CA TYR A 155 6.54 -60.59 39.42
C TYR A 155 6.15 -61.75 38.49
N GLN A 156 5.75 -62.86 39.10
CA GLN A 156 5.43 -64.12 38.41
C GLN A 156 6.59 -64.55 37.50
N ASP A 157 6.30 -64.87 36.23
CA ASP A 157 7.28 -65.04 35.15
C ASP A 157 7.05 -63.95 34.08
N LYS A 158 6.54 -62.77 34.47
CA LYS A 158 6.12 -61.72 33.51
C LYS A 158 7.05 -60.51 33.49
N ALA A 159 7.51 -60.06 34.67
CA ALA A 159 8.40 -58.91 34.77
C ALA A 159 9.38 -59.08 35.94
N SER A 160 10.59 -58.54 35.83
CA SER A 160 11.54 -58.46 36.95
C SER A 160 12.36 -57.19 36.95
N VAL A 161 12.83 -56.79 38.14
CA VAL A 161 13.82 -55.73 38.34
C VAL A 161 15.03 -56.31 39.05
N GLU A 162 16.20 -56.18 38.42
CA GLU A 162 17.50 -56.46 39.01
C GLU A 162 18.12 -55.16 39.50
N ILE A 163 18.33 -55.10 40.81
CA ILE A 163 18.90 -53.97 41.53
C ILE A 163 20.36 -54.31 41.84
N PRO A 164 21.35 -53.60 41.27
CA PRO A 164 22.75 -53.91 41.51
C PRO A 164 23.18 -53.67 42.97
N ALA A 165 24.27 -54.35 43.36
CA ALA A 165 24.93 -54.12 44.64
C ALA A 165 25.33 -52.65 44.82
N ASN A 166 25.11 -52.12 46.02
CA ASN A 166 25.43 -50.77 46.49
C ASN A 166 24.63 -49.63 45.81
N THR A 167 23.51 -49.94 45.18
CA THR A 167 22.65 -48.96 44.48
C THR A 167 21.61 -48.30 45.40
N VAL A 168 21.18 -48.97 46.48
CA VAL A 168 20.18 -48.46 47.45
C VAL A 168 20.53 -48.82 48.89
N SER A 169 19.91 -48.14 49.86
CA SER A 169 20.05 -48.47 51.28
C SER A 169 19.30 -49.75 51.68
N SER A 170 19.79 -50.41 52.74
CA SER A 170 19.06 -51.50 53.41
C SER A 170 17.66 -51.02 53.86
N GLY A 171 16.66 -51.89 53.74
CA GLY A 171 15.28 -51.59 54.11
C GLY A 171 14.45 -50.88 53.04
N THR A 172 15.02 -50.62 51.85
CA THR A 172 14.31 -49.98 50.74
C THR A 172 13.22 -50.91 50.19
N PRO A 173 11.94 -50.50 50.14
CA PRO A 173 10.88 -51.30 49.54
C PRO A 173 10.96 -51.25 48.02
N VAL A 174 10.61 -52.35 47.36
CA VAL A 174 10.50 -52.48 45.90
C VAL A 174 9.18 -53.16 45.56
N SER A 175 8.47 -52.66 44.57
CA SER A 175 7.18 -53.20 44.14
C SER A 175 7.10 -53.25 42.62
N ILE A 176 6.59 -54.35 42.06
CA ILE A 176 6.14 -54.46 40.67
C ILE A 176 4.64 -54.76 40.68
N GLN A 177 3.84 -53.91 40.05
CA GLN A 177 2.39 -54.04 39.93
C GLN A 177 2.02 -54.13 38.45
N GLU A 178 1.43 -55.23 38.00
CA GLU A 178 0.78 -55.28 36.69
C GLU A 178 -0.53 -54.52 36.75
N VAL A 179 -0.78 -53.62 35.80
CA VAL A 179 -1.94 -52.73 35.81
C VAL A 179 -2.63 -52.69 34.45
N SER A 180 -3.93 -52.41 34.44
CA SER A 180 -4.71 -52.08 33.23
C SER A 180 -5.35 -50.70 33.34
N GLY A 181 -5.83 -50.17 32.21
CA GLY A 181 -6.43 -48.83 32.15
C GLY A 181 -5.41 -47.69 32.08
N ALA A 182 -4.15 -48.01 31.78
CA ALA A 182 -3.13 -47.01 31.50
C ALA A 182 -3.47 -46.19 30.25
N LYS A 183 -3.00 -44.93 30.22
CA LYS A 183 -3.13 -44.06 29.04
C LYS A 183 -2.52 -44.77 27.83
N ARG A 184 -3.22 -44.77 26.69
CA ARG A 184 -2.68 -45.29 25.42
C ARG A 184 -1.41 -44.53 25.02
N HIS A 185 -0.57 -45.15 24.21
CA HIS A 185 0.54 -44.47 23.57
C HIS A 185 0.02 -43.34 22.66
N GLU A 186 0.80 -42.29 22.48
CA GLU A 186 0.47 -41.13 21.64
C GLU A 186 0.34 -41.52 20.16
N PHE A 187 1.12 -42.52 19.74
CA PHE A 187 0.96 -43.17 18.44
C PHE A 187 -0.21 -44.18 18.50
N ASN A 188 -1.30 -43.88 17.79
CA ASN A 188 -2.57 -44.60 17.88
C ASN A 188 -2.50 -46.06 17.38
N ASP A 189 -1.57 -46.38 16.48
CA ASP A 189 -1.40 -47.72 15.89
C ASP A 189 -0.51 -48.65 16.77
N LEU A 190 -0.30 -48.31 18.04
CA LEU A 190 0.33 -49.20 19.02
C LEU A 190 -0.70 -49.83 19.96
N GLU A 191 -0.71 -51.16 19.99
CA GLU A 191 -1.48 -51.92 20.95
C GLU A 191 -0.71 -52.06 22.27
N THR A 192 -1.36 -51.80 23.41
CA THR A 192 -0.74 -52.05 24.72
C THR A 192 -0.72 -53.56 24.99
N HIS A 193 0.48 -54.12 25.10
CA HIS A 193 0.66 -55.54 25.42
C HIS A 193 0.57 -55.81 26.92
N ALA A 194 1.27 -55.00 27.73
CA ALA A 194 1.26 -55.08 29.18
C ALA A 194 1.74 -53.76 29.79
N THR A 195 1.29 -53.47 31.01
CA THR A 195 1.71 -52.29 31.76
C THR A 195 2.06 -52.67 33.20
N TYR A 196 3.17 -52.13 33.72
CA TYR A 196 3.70 -52.39 35.05
C TYR A 196 4.05 -51.08 35.77
N ASN A 197 3.47 -50.84 36.94
CA ASN A 197 3.93 -49.79 37.84
C ASN A 197 5.06 -50.35 38.73
N ILE A 198 6.29 -49.85 38.54
CA ILE A 198 7.49 -50.31 39.23
C ILE A 198 7.99 -49.19 40.13
N SER A 199 8.16 -49.47 41.42
CA SER A 199 8.64 -48.48 42.40
C SER A 199 9.77 -49.01 43.28
N LEU A 200 10.65 -48.10 43.69
CA LEU A 200 11.74 -48.32 44.64
C LEU A 200 11.74 -47.15 45.62
N GLY A 201 11.42 -47.41 46.89
CA GLY A 201 11.08 -46.38 47.88
C GLY A 201 12.23 -45.50 48.39
N ALA A 202 13.36 -45.46 47.69
CA ALA A 202 14.51 -44.61 48.00
C ALA A 202 15.21 -44.16 46.71
N ALA A 203 15.91 -43.02 46.78
CA ALA A 203 16.82 -42.62 45.72
C ALA A 203 17.92 -43.67 45.54
N PHE A 204 18.29 -43.93 44.29
CA PHE A 204 19.25 -44.97 43.95
C PHE A 204 20.33 -44.44 43.01
N ILE A 205 21.50 -45.09 43.00
CA ILE A 205 22.68 -44.65 42.26
C ILE A 205 23.08 -45.72 41.24
N GLY A 206 23.09 -45.34 39.96
CA GLY A 206 23.34 -46.22 38.82
C GLY A 206 22.05 -46.79 38.21
N ASP A 207 22.17 -47.47 37.09
CA ASP A 207 21.03 -48.04 36.37
C ASP A 207 20.59 -49.39 36.98
N LEU A 208 19.28 -49.65 36.89
CA LEU A 208 18.63 -50.92 37.19
C LEU A 208 18.38 -51.68 35.89
N THR A 209 18.28 -53.01 35.96
CA THR A 209 17.87 -53.81 34.79
C THR A 209 16.44 -54.27 34.96
N LEU A 210 15.53 -53.83 34.09
CA LEU A 210 14.18 -54.35 33.99
C LEU A 210 14.13 -55.44 32.92
N ARG A 211 13.37 -56.50 33.18
CA ARG A 211 13.07 -57.56 32.21
C ARG A 211 11.57 -57.75 32.11
N PHE A 212 11.04 -57.86 30.90
CA PHE A 212 9.62 -58.09 30.66
C PHE A 212 9.41 -59.23 29.65
N LYS A 213 8.46 -60.14 29.89
CA LYS A 213 8.05 -61.11 28.87
C LYS A 213 7.18 -60.45 27.81
N TYR A 214 7.37 -60.85 26.56
CA TYR A 214 6.44 -60.58 25.48
C TYR A 214 5.82 -61.89 24.96
N ASP A 215 4.63 -61.79 24.38
CA ASP A 215 3.93 -62.93 23.76
C ASP A 215 4.24 -62.97 22.25
N PRO A 216 5.00 -63.96 21.75
CA PRO A 216 5.34 -64.06 20.33
C PRO A 216 4.11 -64.28 19.43
N SER A 217 2.99 -64.78 19.96
CA SER A 217 1.77 -65.02 19.17
C SER A 217 1.04 -63.74 18.78
N ARG A 218 1.35 -62.62 19.44
CA ARG A 218 0.87 -61.28 19.12
C ARG A 218 1.77 -60.54 18.12
N LEU A 219 2.82 -61.20 17.61
CA LEU A 219 3.75 -60.62 16.66
C LEU A 219 3.59 -61.27 15.29
N THR A 220 3.80 -60.47 14.24
CA THR A 220 3.83 -60.96 12.86
C THR A 220 5.13 -61.70 12.60
N ALA A 221 5.04 -62.96 12.16
CA ALA A 221 6.19 -63.84 11.94
C ALA A 221 7.19 -63.37 10.87
N ALA A 222 6.80 -62.38 10.04
CA ALA A 222 7.63 -61.84 8.97
C ALA A 222 8.67 -60.80 9.44
N TYR A 223 8.57 -60.31 10.69
CA TYR A 223 9.44 -59.26 11.22
C TYR A 223 10.12 -59.71 12.52
N GLU A 224 11.27 -59.14 12.84
CA GLU A 224 11.97 -59.41 14.09
C GLU A 224 11.18 -58.83 15.29
N PRO A 225 11.12 -59.49 16.46
CA PRO A 225 10.43 -58.97 17.63
C PRO A 225 10.89 -57.57 18.07
N ALA A 226 12.18 -57.26 17.92
CA ALA A 226 12.75 -55.95 18.25
C ALA A 226 12.29 -54.81 17.31
N ASP A 227 11.69 -55.14 16.17
CA ASP A 227 11.08 -54.17 15.25
C ASP A 227 9.62 -53.91 15.56
N GLN A 228 8.95 -54.87 16.21
CA GLN A 228 7.51 -54.86 16.47
C GLN A 228 7.12 -54.43 17.87
N LEU A 229 8.09 -54.32 18.78
CA LEU A 229 7.87 -53.97 20.18
C LEU A 229 8.36 -52.54 20.45
N VAL A 230 7.63 -51.85 21.33
CA VAL A 230 8.02 -50.53 21.87
C VAL A 230 7.92 -50.61 23.39
N VAL A 231 8.97 -50.19 24.09
CA VAL A 231 8.95 -50.10 25.55
C VAL A 231 9.11 -48.66 25.96
N ALA A 232 8.19 -48.19 26.80
CA ALA A 232 8.20 -46.82 27.28
C ALA A 232 7.87 -46.77 28.77
N TYR A 233 8.42 -45.76 29.45
CA TYR A 233 7.97 -45.38 30.78
C TYR A 233 7.12 -44.12 30.71
N PHE A 234 6.20 -43.94 31.65
CA PHE A 234 5.35 -42.77 31.72
C PHE A 234 6.06 -41.67 32.51
N ASP A 235 6.27 -40.54 31.87
CA ASP A 235 6.74 -39.31 32.51
C ASP A 235 5.55 -38.60 33.14
N GLU A 236 5.39 -38.76 34.45
CA GLU A 236 4.29 -38.16 35.20
C GLU A 236 4.33 -36.63 35.22
N GLU A 237 5.50 -36.01 35.08
CA GLU A 237 5.62 -34.54 35.09
C GLU A 237 5.06 -33.93 33.80
N ASN A 238 5.30 -34.61 32.67
CA ASN A 238 4.88 -34.17 31.35
C ASN A 238 3.69 -34.95 30.78
N GLN A 239 3.12 -35.88 31.55
CA GLN A 239 1.92 -36.67 31.24
C GLN A 239 1.99 -37.43 29.89
N ARG A 240 3.14 -38.04 29.59
CA ARG A 240 3.44 -38.67 28.29
C ARG A 240 4.29 -39.92 28.41
N TRP A 241 4.27 -40.79 27.39
CA TRP A 241 5.18 -41.93 27.31
C TRP A 241 6.56 -41.50 26.78
N ILE A 242 7.61 -42.06 27.37
CA ILE A 242 9.00 -41.90 26.94
C ILE A 242 9.52 -43.26 26.50
N GLU A 243 9.62 -43.44 25.19
CA GLU A 243 10.23 -44.63 24.59
C GLU A 243 11.70 -44.76 25.02
N THR A 244 12.09 -45.98 25.39
CA THR A 244 13.41 -46.34 25.89
C THR A 244 14.03 -47.43 25.02
N ASP A 245 15.34 -47.36 24.84
CA ASP A 245 16.10 -48.41 24.15
C ASP A 245 16.05 -49.72 24.94
N PHE A 246 15.89 -50.83 24.24
CA PHE A 246 15.80 -52.15 24.83
C PHE A 246 16.49 -53.20 23.95
N THR A 247 16.81 -54.34 24.54
CA THR A 247 17.27 -55.53 23.81
C THR A 247 16.26 -56.66 23.95
N VAL A 248 16.14 -57.50 22.93
CA VAL A 248 15.26 -58.68 22.96
C VAL A 248 16.11 -59.94 23.09
N ASP A 249 15.85 -60.74 24.11
CA ASP A 249 16.28 -62.12 24.24
C ASP A 249 15.18 -63.01 23.65
N GLN A 250 15.37 -63.46 22.41
CA GLN A 250 14.38 -64.24 21.67
C GLN A 250 14.24 -65.66 22.23
N ASP A 251 15.31 -66.25 22.78
CA ASP A 251 15.28 -67.61 23.32
C ASP A 251 14.38 -67.69 24.56
N ASN A 252 14.40 -66.63 25.37
CA ASN A 252 13.61 -66.53 26.59
C ASN A 252 12.33 -65.69 26.43
N HIS A 253 12.06 -65.14 25.24
CA HIS A 253 10.99 -64.18 24.97
C HIS A 253 10.96 -62.99 25.96
N GLU A 254 12.12 -62.38 26.21
CA GLU A 254 12.30 -61.28 27.16
C GLU A 254 12.75 -59.98 26.48
N ILE A 255 12.21 -58.86 26.96
CA ILE A 255 12.68 -57.51 26.71
C ILE A 255 13.51 -57.06 27.91
N ILE A 256 14.73 -56.57 27.68
CA ILE A 256 15.66 -56.13 28.71
C ILE A 256 15.92 -54.63 28.55
N VAL A 257 15.76 -53.87 29.64
CA VAL A 257 15.92 -52.42 29.69
C VAL A 257 16.88 -52.05 30.82
N SER A 258 17.89 -51.21 30.52
CA SER A 258 18.72 -50.56 31.54
C SER A 258 18.15 -49.17 31.81
N THR A 259 17.81 -48.86 33.06
CA THR A 259 17.12 -47.60 33.38
C THR A 259 17.42 -47.10 34.79
N ASN A 260 17.49 -45.77 34.93
CA ASN A 260 17.47 -45.08 36.22
C ASN A 260 16.11 -44.45 36.53
N HIS A 261 15.07 -44.85 35.80
CA HIS A 261 13.71 -44.33 35.93
C HIS A 261 12.75 -45.44 36.39
N LEU A 262 11.89 -45.10 37.34
CA LEU A 262 10.88 -46.00 37.88
C LEU A 262 9.55 -45.25 37.93
N SER A 263 8.58 -45.76 37.18
CA SER A 263 7.24 -45.23 37.07
C SER A 263 6.32 -46.32 36.50
N LEU A 264 5.30 -45.92 35.77
CA LEU A 264 4.51 -46.80 34.93
C LEU A 264 5.30 -47.16 33.66
N TRP A 265 5.56 -48.45 33.43
CA TRP A 265 6.21 -48.98 32.24
C TRP A 265 5.19 -49.72 31.38
N SER A 266 5.15 -49.45 30.08
CA SER A 266 4.32 -50.20 29.13
C SER A 266 5.17 -50.83 28.04
N ILE A 267 4.72 -52.02 27.64
CA ILE A 267 5.15 -52.71 26.44
C ILE A 267 4.02 -52.55 25.44
N PHE A 268 4.35 -52.03 24.28
CA PHE A 268 3.45 -51.92 23.16
C PHE A 268 3.91 -52.82 22.02
N GLY A 269 2.95 -53.33 21.25
CA GLY A 269 3.19 -54.00 19.97
C GLY A 269 2.53 -53.23 18.85
N LEU A 270 3.01 -53.47 17.64
CA LEU A 270 2.37 -52.95 16.43
C LEU A 270 1.03 -53.64 16.20
N GLU A 271 0.01 -52.87 15.78
CA GLU A 271 -1.24 -53.46 15.29
C GLU A 271 -1.02 -54.30 14.00
N ASP A 272 -1.92 -55.25 13.72
CA ASP A 272 -1.81 -56.25 12.65
C ASP A 272 -1.53 -55.68 11.24
N ASN A 273 -1.89 -54.42 10.99
CA ASN A 273 -1.77 -53.77 9.68
C ASN A 273 -0.55 -52.84 9.56
N MET A 274 0.30 -52.80 10.58
CA MET A 274 1.52 -51.99 10.54
C MET A 274 2.65 -52.70 9.81
N VAL A 275 3.40 -51.93 9.03
CA VAL A 275 4.65 -52.37 8.38
C VAL A 275 5.82 -51.65 9.01
N VAL A 276 6.90 -52.40 9.20
CA VAL A 276 8.20 -51.84 9.53
C VAL A 276 9.13 -51.98 8.35
N THR A 277 9.70 -50.86 7.92
CA THR A 277 10.82 -50.85 6.97
C THR A 277 12.03 -50.14 7.56
N SER A 278 13.22 -50.49 7.07
CA SER A 278 14.48 -50.05 7.65
C SER A 278 15.37 -49.27 6.68
N ALA A 279 16.08 -48.31 7.23
CA ALA A 279 17.11 -47.48 6.60
C ALA A 279 18.37 -47.40 7.45
N PRO A 280 19.56 -46.96 6.96
CA PRO A 280 20.67 -46.71 7.83
C PRO A 280 20.22 -45.56 8.72
N ASN A 281 20.19 -45.83 10.02
CA ASN A 281 19.81 -44.90 11.07
C ASN A 281 18.31 -44.56 11.19
N PHE A 282 17.40 -45.22 10.46
CA PHE A 282 15.94 -45.07 10.69
C PHE A 282 15.16 -46.38 10.66
N LYS A 283 14.11 -46.46 11.49
CA LYS A 283 13.00 -47.43 11.36
C LYS A 283 11.72 -46.69 11.05
N ILE A 284 10.98 -47.15 10.05
CA ILE A 284 9.80 -46.46 9.53
C ILE A 284 8.59 -47.36 9.70
N TYR A 285 7.56 -46.79 10.32
CA TYR A 285 6.35 -47.46 10.74
C TYR A 285 5.18 -46.81 10.00
N PHE A 286 4.36 -47.61 9.31
CA PHE A 286 3.15 -47.10 8.65
C PHE A 286 2.06 -48.16 8.57
N ASN A 287 0.80 -47.71 8.59
CA ASN A 287 -0.37 -48.58 8.51
C ASN A 287 -0.74 -48.86 7.05
N GLN A 288 -0.80 -50.14 6.65
CA GLN A 288 -1.14 -50.57 5.28
C GLN A 288 -2.56 -50.18 4.88
N ASN A 289 -3.49 -50.09 5.84
CA ASN A 289 -4.90 -49.78 5.57
C ASN A 289 -5.14 -48.32 5.17
N LEU A 290 -4.22 -47.42 5.52
CA LEU A 290 -4.36 -45.99 5.23
C LEU A 290 -4.12 -45.68 3.74
N ASN A 291 -3.59 -46.65 2.96
CA ASN A 291 -2.96 -46.44 1.66
C ASN A 291 -1.94 -45.30 1.77
N ALA A 292 -0.66 -45.65 2.02
CA ALA A 292 0.56 -44.88 1.73
C ALA A 292 0.37 -43.38 1.36
N PRO A 293 1.05 -42.40 2.00
CA PRO A 293 0.84 -40.97 1.80
C PRO A 293 0.41 -40.55 0.38
N LYS A 294 -0.77 -39.93 0.30
CA LYS A 294 -1.43 -39.54 -0.94
C LYS A 294 -0.92 -38.17 -1.36
N LEU A 295 -0.22 -38.11 -2.50
CA LEU A 295 0.11 -36.86 -3.18
C LEU A 295 -1.14 -36.39 -3.95
N ILE A 296 -1.65 -35.21 -3.59
CA ILE A 296 -2.82 -34.63 -4.27
C ILE A 296 -2.50 -34.44 -5.76
N GLY A 297 -3.26 -35.09 -6.64
CA GLY A 297 -3.09 -35.01 -8.10
C GLY A 297 -2.25 -36.11 -8.75
N ALA A 298 -1.77 -37.12 -8.02
CA ALA A 298 -1.11 -38.29 -8.60
C ALA A 298 -2.11 -39.25 -9.30
N PRO A 299 -1.71 -39.95 -10.39
CA PRO A 299 -2.59 -40.87 -11.12
C PRO A 299 -3.10 -42.03 -10.25
N GLN A 300 -4.38 -42.37 -10.43
CA GLN A 300 -5.17 -43.36 -9.68
C GLN A 300 -4.82 -44.82 -10.07
N ASP A 301 -3.57 -45.21 -9.91
CA ASP A 301 -3.15 -46.62 -9.96
C ASP A 301 -2.59 -47.02 -8.57
N PRO A 302 -3.30 -47.88 -7.81
CA PRO A 302 -2.92 -48.26 -6.45
C PRO A 302 -1.51 -48.89 -6.35
N ASP A 303 -1.09 -49.65 -7.37
CA ASP A 303 0.23 -50.28 -7.40
C ASP A 303 1.33 -49.25 -7.75
N TYR A 304 1.00 -48.24 -8.55
CA TYR A 304 1.91 -47.16 -8.95
C TYR A 304 2.18 -46.16 -7.80
N VAL A 305 1.19 -45.90 -6.95
CA VAL A 305 1.30 -44.98 -5.78
C VAL A 305 2.14 -45.60 -4.66
N THR A 306 2.02 -46.92 -4.45
CA THR A 306 2.73 -47.62 -3.37
C THR A 306 4.24 -47.69 -3.65
N ASP A 307 4.65 -48.00 -4.89
CA ASP A 307 6.06 -48.00 -5.31
C ASP A 307 6.69 -46.59 -5.25
N TYR A 308 5.94 -45.55 -5.63
CA TYR A 308 6.41 -44.17 -5.51
C TYR A 308 6.56 -43.72 -4.05
N LEU A 309 5.72 -44.21 -3.13
CA LEU A 309 5.89 -43.94 -1.71
C LEU A 309 7.15 -44.61 -1.16
N TYR A 310 7.37 -45.89 -1.47
CA TYR A 310 8.58 -46.60 -1.07
C TYR A 310 9.84 -45.93 -1.64
N GLN A 311 9.78 -45.49 -2.88
CA GLN A 311 10.85 -44.73 -3.53
C GLN A 311 10.99 -43.33 -2.93
N PHE A 312 9.89 -42.69 -2.54
CA PHE A 312 9.87 -41.38 -1.90
C PHE A 312 10.48 -41.41 -0.50
N VAL A 313 10.10 -42.35 0.36
CA VAL A 313 10.68 -42.54 1.69
C VAL A 313 12.16 -42.90 1.59
N THR A 314 12.54 -43.65 0.54
CA THR A 314 13.93 -43.92 0.19
C THR A 314 14.67 -42.66 -0.29
N ASN A 315 14.01 -41.76 -1.02
CA ASN A 315 14.54 -40.47 -1.47
C ASN A 315 14.65 -39.46 -0.32
N ALA A 316 13.66 -39.37 0.56
CA ALA A 316 13.70 -38.58 1.80
C ALA A 316 14.87 -39.03 2.65
N ARG A 317 15.05 -40.35 2.85
CA ARG A 317 16.23 -40.95 3.47
C ARG A 317 17.54 -40.61 2.75
N THR A 318 17.56 -40.60 1.42
CA THR A 318 18.77 -40.23 0.64
C THR A 318 19.11 -38.77 0.85
N SER A 319 18.13 -37.86 0.74
CA SER A 319 18.29 -36.44 1.05
C SER A 319 18.71 -36.20 2.51
N LEU A 320 18.20 -36.98 3.46
CA LEU A 320 18.56 -36.92 4.89
C LEU A 320 19.98 -37.43 5.16
N VAL A 321 20.40 -38.52 4.51
CA VAL A 321 21.77 -39.07 4.59
C VAL A 321 22.78 -38.17 3.88
N ASP A 322 22.41 -37.61 2.73
CA ASP A 322 23.23 -36.68 1.96
C ASP A 322 23.38 -35.34 2.69
N ALA A 323 22.31 -34.83 3.31
CA ALA A 323 22.38 -33.69 4.23
C ALA A 323 23.37 -33.99 5.37
N TYR A 324 23.21 -35.12 6.08
CA TYR A 324 24.15 -35.52 7.14
C TYR A 324 25.61 -35.65 6.66
N ALA A 325 25.83 -36.20 5.46
CA ALA A 325 27.16 -36.32 4.86
C ALA A 325 27.78 -34.94 4.52
N GLN A 326 26.97 -33.98 4.08
CA GLN A 326 27.39 -32.58 3.87
C GLN A 326 27.79 -31.91 5.19
N TYR A 327 27.09 -32.18 6.30
CA TYR A 327 27.41 -31.61 7.62
C TYR A 327 28.59 -32.24 8.36
N LYS A 328 29.00 -33.46 7.97
CA LYS A 328 30.15 -34.17 8.58
C LYS A 328 31.50 -33.47 8.32
N THR A 329 31.60 -32.66 7.27
CA THR A 329 32.87 -32.07 6.82
C THR A 329 33.23 -30.73 7.48
N TYR A 330 32.32 -30.11 8.25
CA TYR A 330 32.57 -28.85 8.97
C TYR A 330 32.85 -29.09 10.47
N GLY A 331 34.10 -29.37 10.82
CA GLY A 331 34.68 -28.94 12.12
C GLY A 331 34.47 -29.79 13.38
N GLY A 332 34.00 -31.04 13.29
CA GLY A 332 34.27 -32.04 14.34
C GLY A 332 33.57 -31.89 15.72
N THR A 333 32.62 -30.97 15.88
CA THR A 333 31.79 -30.86 17.10
C THR A 333 30.28 -31.08 16.84
N GLY A 334 29.95 -31.80 15.76
CA GLY A 334 28.64 -31.79 15.10
C GLY A 334 27.41 -32.23 15.92
N PHE A 335 26.23 -31.92 15.37
CA PHE A 335 24.93 -32.44 15.77
C PHE A 335 25.00 -33.94 16.06
N LYS A 336 24.57 -34.35 17.25
CA LYS A 336 24.40 -35.76 17.59
C LYS A 336 23.03 -36.16 17.05
N LEU A 337 23.03 -37.10 16.11
CA LEU A 337 21.82 -37.79 15.71
C LEU A 337 21.73 -39.10 16.48
N PRO A 338 20.52 -39.57 16.84
CA PRO A 338 20.36 -40.92 17.35
C PRO A 338 20.95 -41.91 16.34
N ALA A 339 21.57 -42.99 16.82
CA ALA A 339 22.05 -44.06 15.97
C ALA A 339 20.89 -44.75 15.19
N MET A 340 19.68 -44.66 15.72
CA MET A 340 18.43 -45.08 15.09
C MET A 340 17.31 -44.12 15.51
N THR A 341 16.62 -43.49 14.54
CA THR A 341 15.46 -42.62 14.77
C THR A 341 14.21 -43.30 14.22
N LYS A 342 13.10 -43.34 14.97
CA LYS A 342 11.85 -43.91 14.44
C LYS A 342 11.05 -42.84 13.69
N VAL A 343 10.40 -43.24 12.61
CA VAL A 343 9.53 -42.39 11.79
C VAL A 343 8.15 -43.03 11.76
N TYR A 344 7.12 -42.32 12.22
CA TYR A 344 5.73 -42.75 12.22
C TYR A 344 4.95 -41.99 11.14
N ILE A 345 4.24 -42.72 10.28
CA ILE A 345 3.41 -42.15 9.20
C ILE A 345 1.94 -42.54 9.46
N ASP A 346 1.07 -41.54 9.70
CA ASP A 346 -0.34 -41.75 10.11
C ASP A 346 -1.30 -40.62 9.67
N ASP A 347 -2.60 -40.93 9.55
CA ASP A 347 -3.69 -40.07 9.07
C ASP A 347 -4.30 -39.24 10.19
N TRP A 348 -3.52 -38.27 10.64
CA TRP A 348 -4.00 -37.30 11.61
C TRP A 348 -4.92 -36.31 10.92
N GLY A 349 -6.23 -36.48 11.16
CA GLY A 349 -7.18 -35.37 11.06
C GLY A 349 -6.66 -34.16 11.85
N THR A 350 -7.07 -32.96 11.44
CA THR A 350 -6.53 -31.63 11.81
C THR A 350 -6.32 -31.31 13.29
N ASP A 351 -6.79 -32.15 14.23
CA ASP A 351 -6.93 -31.80 15.64
C ASP A 351 -5.98 -32.55 16.60
N ALA A 352 -5.17 -33.51 16.13
CA ALA A 352 -4.35 -34.36 17.01
C ALA A 352 -2.87 -33.95 17.16
N THR A 353 -2.25 -33.35 16.14
CA THR A 353 -0.82 -32.96 16.16
C THR A 353 -0.56 -31.71 17.01
N ALA A 354 -1.58 -30.90 17.27
CA ALA A 354 -1.43 -29.59 17.87
C ALA A 354 -1.25 -29.58 19.40
N ASN A 355 -1.20 -30.72 20.08
CA ASN A 355 -1.01 -30.71 21.54
C ASN A 355 0.18 -31.51 22.05
N TRP A 356 0.69 -32.54 21.34
CA TRP A 356 1.68 -33.46 21.96
C TRP A 356 2.76 -34.10 21.05
N GLY A 357 2.68 -34.02 19.72
CA GLY A 357 3.71 -34.57 18.81
C GLY A 357 5.10 -33.92 18.93
N TRP A 358 5.17 -32.73 19.53
CA TRP A 358 6.37 -31.89 19.62
C TRP A 358 7.51 -32.41 20.50
N PHE A 359 7.32 -33.54 21.18
CA PHE A 359 8.21 -33.95 22.26
C PHE A 359 8.78 -35.36 22.11
N SER A 360 8.43 -36.09 21.05
CA SER A 360 8.94 -37.45 20.86
C SER A 360 10.37 -37.42 20.28
N LYS A 361 11.18 -38.44 20.58
CA LYS A 361 12.49 -38.64 19.89
C LYS A 361 12.30 -39.04 18.43
N ASN A 362 11.06 -39.18 17.99
CA ASN A 362 10.67 -39.79 16.73
C ASN A 362 10.13 -38.70 15.80
N ILE A 363 10.13 -39.00 14.51
CA ILE A 363 9.67 -38.11 13.46
C ILE A 363 8.25 -38.53 13.10
N GLU A 364 7.33 -37.59 13.11
CA GLU A 364 5.91 -37.82 12.88
C GLU A 364 5.49 -37.10 11.59
N ILE A 365 5.01 -37.85 10.59
CA ILE A 365 4.75 -37.32 9.24
C ILE A 365 3.28 -37.59 8.83
N PRO A 366 2.48 -36.57 8.48
CA PRO A 366 1.15 -36.71 7.88
C PRO A 366 1.07 -37.61 6.64
N ILE A 367 -0.11 -38.17 6.34
CA ILE A 367 -0.32 -38.95 5.09
C ILE A 367 -0.75 -38.11 3.87
N GLN A 368 -1.06 -36.81 3.99
CA GLN A 368 -1.54 -36.00 2.87
C GLN A 368 -0.65 -34.80 2.64
N TYR A 369 -0.22 -34.62 1.39
CA TYR A 369 0.63 -33.51 0.97
C TYR A 369 0.25 -33.01 -0.42
N ASP A 370 0.36 -31.69 -0.62
CA ASP A 370 0.02 -31.05 -1.88
C ASP A 370 1.07 -31.36 -2.96
N ASN A 371 2.34 -31.49 -2.58
CA ASN A 371 3.44 -31.81 -3.50
C ASN A 371 4.70 -32.38 -2.80
N LEU A 372 5.65 -32.82 -3.62
CA LEU A 372 6.91 -33.44 -3.20
C LEU A 372 7.82 -32.50 -2.39
N THR A 373 7.88 -31.22 -2.76
CA THR A 373 8.74 -30.20 -2.11
C THR A 373 8.27 -29.94 -0.69
N GLU A 374 6.96 -29.87 -0.49
CA GLU A 374 6.35 -29.69 0.82
C GLU A 374 6.67 -30.85 1.77
N LEU A 375 6.44 -32.07 1.30
CA LEU A 375 6.74 -33.27 2.05
C LEU A 375 8.24 -33.36 2.40
N GLN A 376 9.14 -33.01 1.47
CA GLN A 376 10.58 -32.95 1.73
C GLN A 376 10.95 -31.94 2.82
N HIS A 377 10.36 -30.74 2.78
CA HIS A 377 10.62 -29.68 3.75
C HIS A 377 10.11 -30.04 5.14
N ASP A 378 8.89 -30.55 5.25
CA ASP A 378 8.30 -30.88 6.54
C ASP A 378 9.05 -32.07 7.18
N CYS A 379 9.49 -33.06 6.39
CA CYS A 379 10.38 -34.12 6.88
C CYS A 379 11.70 -33.57 7.45
N ALA A 380 12.30 -32.60 6.77
CA ALA A 380 13.53 -31.95 7.20
C ALA A 380 13.30 -31.10 8.48
N HIS A 381 12.17 -30.40 8.55
CA HIS A 381 11.75 -29.63 9.71
C HIS A 381 11.60 -30.51 10.96
N GLU A 382 10.82 -31.59 10.86
CA GLU A 382 10.60 -32.55 11.96
C GLU A 382 11.89 -33.28 12.38
N PHE A 383 12.79 -33.53 11.44
CA PHE A 383 14.10 -34.08 11.75
C PHE A 383 14.94 -33.13 12.61
N PHE A 384 14.88 -31.82 12.33
CA PHE A 384 15.59 -30.86 13.17
C PHE A 384 15.01 -30.89 14.58
N HIS A 385 13.68 -30.89 14.76
CA HIS A 385 13.04 -31.06 16.07
C HIS A 385 13.54 -32.29 16.84
N ALA A 386 13.66 -33.44 16.17
CA ALA A 386 14.23 -34.65 16.77
C ALA A 386 15.68 -34.45 17.27
N ALA A 387 16.49 -33.65 16.57
CA ALA A 387 17.82 -33.24 17.02
C ALA A 387 17.75 -32.25 18.21
N GLN A 388 16.86 -31.25 18.17
CA GLN A 388 16.67 -30.29 19.25
C GLN A 388 16.26 -30.99 20.56
N ASN A 389 15.45 -32.05 20.47
CA ASN A 389 15.02 -32.90 21.58
C ASN A 389 16.19 -33.60 22.31
N GLN A 390 17.39 -33.68 21.73
CA GLN A 390 18.58 -34.19 22.43
C GLN A 390 19.26 -33.16 23.32
N TYR A 391 19.04 -31.87 23.07
CA TYR A 391 19.78 -30.77 23.71
C TYR A 391 18.89 -29.90 24.61
N LEU A 392 17.59 -29.81 24.32
CA LEU A 392 16.66 -28.96 25.03
C LEU A 392 15.70 -29.78 25.90
N THR A 393 15.46 -29.32 27.12
CA THR A 393 14.37 -29.84 27.96
C THR A 393 13.03 -29.32 27.48
N PHE A 394 11.95 -30.07 27.74
CA PHE A 394 10.56 -29.68 27.46
C PHE A 394 10.25 -28.22 27.86
N ALA A 395 10.63 -27.83 29.08
CA ALA A 395 10.36 -26.48 29.58
C ALA A 395 11.04 -25.38 28.75
N ASN A 396 12.26 -25.61 28.27
CA ASN A 396 13.00 -24.66 27.43
C ASN A 396 12.44 -24.58 26.02
N MET A 397 11.95 -25.70 25.47
CA MET A 397 11.33 -25.74 24.14
C MET A 397 9.97 -25.05 24.16
N ALA A 398 9.14 -25.29 25.17
CA ALA A 398 7.83 -24.64 25.29
C ALA A 398 7.93 -23.12 25.50
N LEU A 399 8.91 -22.66 26.30
CA LEU A 399 9.11 -21.22 26.55
C LEU A 399 9.69 -20.46 25.35
N ASN A 400 10.47 -21.14 24.52
CA ASN A 400 11.14 -20.55 23.36
C ASN A 400 10.67 -21.19 22.06
N ARG A 401 9.40 -21.63 22.02
CA ARG A 401 8.82 -22.38 20.89
C ARG A 401 9.07 -21.68 19.57
N TRP A 402 8.77 -20.38 19.52
CA TRP A 402 8.98 -19.55 18.34
C TRP A 402 10.40 -19.63 17.78
N TRP A 403 11.42 -19.73 18.64
CA TRP A 403 12.82 -19.83 18.22
C TRP A 403 13.19 -21.25 17.79
N VAL A 404 12.64 -22.25 18.48
CA VAL A 404 12.83 -23.67 18.15
C VAL A 404 12.29 -23.96 16.75
N GLU A 405 11.06 -23.52 16.47
CA GLU A 405 10.39 -23.62 15.17
C GLU A 405 11.13 -22.82 14.08
N ALA A 406 11.52 -21.57 14.37
CA ALA A 406 12.25 -20.73 13.42
C ALA A 406 13.60 -21.34 13.02
N THR A 407 14.33 -21.93 13.96
CA THR A 407 15.63 -22.56 13.68
C THR A 407 15.47 -23.91 12.97
N ALA A 408 14.41 -24.67 13.25
CA ALA A 408 14.05 -25.89 12.53
C ALA A 408 13.67 -25.60 11.07
N ASP A 409 12.83 -24.60 10.84
CA ASP A 409 12.42 -24.19 9.50
C ASP A 409 13.57 -23.63 8.67
N TYR A 410 14.43 -22.80 9.28
CA TYR A 410 15.67 -22.32 8.67
C TYR A 410 16.59 -23.49 8.26
N ALA A 411 16.79 -24.46 9.17
CA ALA A 411 17.63 -25.61 8.90
C ALA A 411 17.02 -26.54 7.82
N ALA A 412 15.71 -26.72 7.78
CA ALA A 412 15.06 -27.43 6.70
C ALA A 412 15.35 -26.77 5.35
N ALA A 413 15.05 -25.47 5.23
CA ALA A 413 15.19 -24.75 3.98
C ALA A 413 16.64 -24.64 3.48
N GLU A 414 17.56 -24.17 4.33
CA GLU A 414 18.92 -23.82 3.93
C GLU A 414 19.91 -24.95 4.07
N ILE A 415 19.76 -25.73 5.13
CA ILE A 415 20.72 -26.77 5.46
C ILE A 415 20.36 -28.05 4.69
N MET A 416 19.08 -28.43 4.68
CA MET A 416 18.64 -29.63 3.97
C MET A 416 18.24 -29.36 2.51
N GLY A 417 18.18 -28.10 2.10
CA GLY A 417 18.02 -27.70 0.70
C GLY A 417 16.62 -27.95 0.14
N THR A 418 15.61 -28.05 1.01
CA THR A 418 14.22 -28.38 0.65
C THR A 418 13.45 -27.19 0.07
N LYS A 419 13.92 -25.96 0.33
CA LYS A 419 13.40 -24.69 -0.21
C LYS A 419 11.88 -24.53 -0.17
N LYS A 420 11.28 -24.60 1.03
CA LYS A 420 9.94 -24.05 1.31
C LYS A 420 10.13 -22.96 2.35
N TYR A 421 9.86 -21.73 1.96
CA TYR A 421 9.83 -20.65 2.92
C TYR A 421 8.46 -20.01 2.89
N VAL A 422 7.88 -19.80 4.06
CA VAL A 422 6.59 -19.12 4.18
C VAL A 422 6.73 -17.68 3.70
N ALA A 423 5.76 -17.20 2.92
CA ALA A 423 5.66 -15.78 2.56
C ALA A 423 5.59 -14.93 3.83
N ILE A 424 6.41 -13.88 3.91
CA ILE A 424 6.44 -12.98 5.06
C ILE A 424 5.23 -12.04 4.99
N ASN A 425 4.32 -12.16 5.95
CA ASN A 425 3.15 -11.29 6.07
C ASN A 425 3.59 -9.87 6.47
N GLU A 426 2.96 -8.83 5.92
CA GLU A 426 3.25 -7.42 6.20
C GLU A 426 3.17 -7.05 7.69
N THR A 427 2.32 -7.74 8.46
CA THR A 427 2.18 -7.52 9.91
C THR A 427 3.33 -8.12 10.73
N TYR A 428 4.22 -8.91 10.11
CA TYR A 428 5.35 -9.55 10.79
C TYR A 428 6.18 -8.54 11.59
N LEU A 429 6.57 -7.43 10.96
CA LEU A 429 7.37 -6.40 11.61
C LEU A 429 6.59 -5.68 12.73
N GLN A 430 5.25 -5.70 12.71
CA GLN A 430 4.45 -5.02 13.73
C GLN A 430 4.33 -5.84 15.03
N LYS A 431 4.61 -7.14 14.97
CA LYS A 431 4.63 -8.06 16.12
C LYS A 431 6.05 -8.21 16.63
N SER A 432 6.19 -8.34 17.95
CA SER A 432 7.49 -8.61 18.57
C SER A 432 8.06 -9.91 18.01
N MET A 433 9.36 -9.93 17.69
CA MET A 433 10.05 -11.14 17.20
C MET A 433 9.84 -12.39 18.08
N GLY A 434 9.54 -12.23 19.37
CA GLY A 434 9.23 -13.35 20.27
C GLY A 434 7.76 -13.75 20.36
N THR A 435 6.91 -13.33 19.42
CA THR A 435 5.47 -13.67 19.43
C THR A 435 5.27 -15.15 19.08
N THR A 436 4.37 -15.83 19.79
CA THR A 436 4.22 -17.30 19.73
C THR A 436 2.96 -17.76 18.97
N ASP A 437 2.66 -17.16 17.81
CA ASP A 437 1.64 -17.69 16.90
C ASP A 437 2.30 -18.43 15.74
N SER A 438 1.73 -19.55 15.30
CA SER A 438 2.38 -20.51 14.39
C SER A 438 2.98 -19.86 13.15
N VAL A 439 2.26 -18.92 12.52
CA VAL A 439 2.71 -18.21 11.32
C VAL A 439 3.95 -17.33 11.60
N HIS A 440 4.02 -16.69 12.76
CA HIS A 440 5.13 -15.80 13.12
C HIS A 440 6.45 -16.55 13.36
N GLU A 441 6.38 -17.79 13.83
CA GLU A 441 7.54 -18.64 14.11
C GLU A 441 8.29 -18.96 12.81
N TYR A 442 7.56 -19.38 11.76
CA TYR A 442 8.13 -19.61 10.41
C TYR A 442 8.69 -18.34 9.79
N GLN A 443 8.02 -17.20 9.97
CA GLN A 443 8.53 -15.92 9.44
C GLN A 443 9.82 -15.48 10.14
N SER A 444 10.04 -15.88 11.39
CA SER A 444 11.29 -15.63 12.11
C SER A 444 12.48 -16.44 11.57
N ALA A 445 12.24 -17.57 10.89
CA ALA A 445 13.28 -18.29 10.16
C ALA A 445 13.95 -17.42 9.07
N ARG A 446 13.20 -16.49 8.48
CA ARG A 446 13.72 -15.52 7.50
C ARG A 446 14.63 -14.48 8.12
N PHE A 447 14.41 -14.13 9.40
CA PHE A 447 15.37 -13.30 10.13
C PHE A 447 16.67 -14.07 10.38
N VAL A 448 16.60 -15.36 10.73
CA VAL A 448 17.79 -16.21 10.84
C VAL A 448 18.54 -16.29 9.51
N ASP A 449 17.83 -16.47 8.40
CA ASP A 449 18.42 -16.46 7.06
C ASP A 449 19.14 -15.15 6.74
N TYR A 450 18.52 -14.02 7.07
CA TYR A 450 19.16 -12.73 6.94
C TYR A 450 20.45 -12.63 7.77
N LEU A 451 20.43 -13.07 9.02
CA LEU A 451 21.63 -13.07 9.88
C LEU A 451 22.75 -13.91 9.26
N VAL A 452 22.44 -15.08 8.72
CA VAL A 452 23.44 -15.98 8.15
C VAL A 452 23.97 -15.46 6.81
N ARG A 453 23.09 -15.18 5.86
CA ARG A 453 23.47 -14.82 4.49
C ARG A 453 23.99 -13.38 4.37
N HIS A 454 23.39 -12.45 5.10
CA HIS A 454 23.66 -11.01 4.92
C HIS A 454 24.49 -10.40 6.06
N LYS A 455 24.42 -10.97 7.28
CA LYS A 455 25.31 -10.58 8.39
C LYS A 455 26.49 -11.54 8.60
N GLY A 456 26.55 -12.63 7.84
CA GLY A 456 27.62 -13.63 7.93
C GLY A 456 27.65 -14.38 9.28
N ALA A 457 26.53 -14.41 10.01
CA ALA A 457 26.41 -15.19 11.25
C ALA A 457 26.56 -16.68 10.96
N SER A 458 27.42 -17.37 11.72
CA SER A 458 27.45 -18.83 11.64
C SER A 458 26.21 -19.36 12.35
N PHE A 459 25.32 -20.02 11.60
CA PHE A 459 24.18 -20.70 12.19
C PHE A 459 24.61 -21.69 13.29
N MET A 460 25.70 -22.41 13.08
CA MET A 460 26.24 -23.37 14.06
C MET A 460 26.66 -22.69 15.37
N GLN A 461 27.37 -21.56 15.29
CA GLN A 461 27.77 -20.84 16.50
C GLN A 461 26.55 -20.25 17.21
N LEU A 462 25.58 -19.71 16.46
CA LEU A 462 24.32 -19.19 17.00
C LEU A 462 23.54 -20.30 17.71
N TRP A 463 23.38 -21.45 17.04
CA TRP A 463 22.74 -22.65 17.57
C TRP A 463 23.37 -23.10 18.89
N ASN A 464 24.69 -23.31 18.91
CA ASN A 464 25.42 -23.75 20.11
C ASN A 464 25.30 -22.72 21.25
N HIS A 465 25.30 -21.43 20.93
CA HIS A 465 25.12 -20.37 21.92
C HIS A 465 23.71 -20.41 22.52
N THR A 466 22.68 -20.63 21.69
CA THR A 466 21.28 -20.67 22.13
C THR A 466 20.88 -21.94 22.86
N THR A 467 21.40 -23.10 22.46
CA THR A 467 21.10 -24.40 23.10
C THR A 467 21.90 -24.65 24.37
N GLY A 468 23.10 -24.07 24.48
CA GLY A 468 23.89 -24.11 25.71
C GLY A 468 23.42 -23.12 26.79
N ALA A 469 22.63 -22.12 26.42
CA ALA A 469 22.08 -21.13 27.34
C ALA A 469 20.78 -21.66 27.96
N TRP A 470 20.87 -22.11 29.21
CA TRP A 470 19.70 -22.49 30.03
C TRP A 470 18.93 -21.24 30.49
N SER A 471 18.38 -20.47 29.54
CA SER A 471 17.73 -19.18 29.77
C SER A 471 16.30 -19.16 29.22
N THR A 472 15.40 -18.46 29.94
CA THR A 472 14.02 -18.20 29.50
C THR A 472 13.90 -16.93 28.66
N ASP A 473 14.98 -16.16 28.48
CA ASP A 473 15.03 -14.96 27.63
C ASP A 473 15.93 -15.22 26.43
N MET A 474 15.40 -15.95 25.43
CA MET A 474 16.14 -16.32 24.22
C MET A 474 16.62 -15.10 23.42
N ILE A 475 15.83 -14.03 23.44
CA ILE A 475 16.17 -12.77 22.81
C ILE A 475 17.49 -12.19 23.37
N ALA A 476 17.66 -12.18 24.70
CA ALA A 476 18.88 -11.69 25.32
C ALA A 476 20.09 -12.57 24.97
N VAL A 477 19.87 -13.89 24.83
CA VAL A 477 20.90 -14.85 24.40
C VAL A 477 21.34 -14.55 22.96
N ILE A 478 20.40 -14.28 22.05
CA ILE A 478 20.69 -13.91 20.66
C ILE A 478 21.46 -12.57 20.59
N ASP A 479 21.06 -11.56 21.38
CA ASP A 479 21.78 -10.28 21.43
C ASP A 479 23.22 -10.46 21.96
N SER A 480 23.40 -11.28 22.98
CA SER A 480 24.73 -11.65 23.50
C SER A 480 25.61 -12.29 22.43
N PHE A 481 25.04 -13.27 21.69
CA PHE A 481 25.73 -13.91 20.58
C PHE A 481 26.18 -12.90 19.51
N LEU A 482 25.27 -12.05 19.04
CA LEU A 482 25.56 -11.07 17.99
C LEU A 482 26.63 -10.06 18.43
N ARG A 483 26.61 -9.65 19.69
CA ARG A 483 27.66 -8.76 20.23
C ARG A 483 29.02 -9.43 20.27
N GLN A 484 29.08 -10.71 20.65
CA GLN A 484 30.33 -11.46 20.76
C GLN A 484 30.91 -11.83 19.40
N GLU A 485 30.09 -12.37 18.49
CA GLU A 485 30.57 -12.93 17.22
C GLU A 485 30.55 -11.92 16.06
N LYS A 486 29.76 -10.85 16.16
CA LYS A 486 29.56 -9.88 15.07
C LYS A 486 29.80 -8.42 15.45
N GLY A 487 30.04 -8.12 16.73
CA GLY A 487 30.27 -6.75 17.18
C GLY A 487 29.09 -5.80 16.93
N THR A 488 27.89 -6.36 16.75
CA THR A 488 26.64 -5.63 16.51
C THR A 488 25.60 -6.07 17.53
N SER A 489 24.62 -5.21 17.78
CA SER A 489 23.45 -5.58 18.58
C SER A 489 22.36 -6.25 17.74
N LEU A 490 21.51 -7.05 18.40
CA LEU A 490 20.28 -7.58 17.83
C LEU A 490 19.36 -6.46 17.34
N ALA A 491 19.37 -5.31 18.02
CA ALA A 491 18.60 -4.14 17.61
C ALA A 491 19.02 -3.58 16.25
N GLU A 492 20.33 -3.46 16.01
CA GLU A 492 20.89 -3.02 14.72
C GLU A 492 20.65 -4.07 13.63
N CYS A 493 20.81 -5.36 13.95
CA CYS A 493 20.49 -6.45 13.01
C CYS A 493 19.00 -6.45 12.62
N TYR A 494 18.10 -6.26 13.58
CA TYR A 494 16.66 -6.25 13.33
C TYR A 494 16.24 -5.01 12.52
N ARG A 495 16.80 -3.82 12.82
CA ARG A 495 16.65 -2.62 12.00
C ARG A 495 17.06 -2.90 10.55
N ASP A 496 18.22 -3.49 10.34
CA ASP A 496 18.72 -3.78 9.00
C ASP A 496 17.90 -4.86 8.28
N PHE A 497 17.40 -5.85 9.02
CA PHE A 497 16.47 -6.83 8.48
C PHE A 497 15.17 -6.18 8.01
N ALA A 498 14.56 -5.31 8.82
CA ALA A 498 13.33 -4.61 8.44
C ALA A 498 13.52 -3.76 7.16
N ARG A 499 14.66 -3.09 7.03
CA ARG A 499 15.00 -2.34 5.80
C ARG A 499 15.14 -3.24 4.59
N TYR A 500 15.92 -4.32 4.72
CA TYR A 500 16.12 -5.30 3.66
C TYR A 500 14.77 -5.89 3.24
N LEU A 501 13.96 -6.29 4.21
CA LEU A 501 12.65 -6.90 3.97
C LEU A 501 11.71 -6.00 3.15
N ILE A 502 11.62 -4.72 3.50
CA ILE A 502 10.66 -3.77 2.90
C ILE A 502 11.14 -3.23 1.56
N PHE A 503 12.43 -2.86 1.46
CA PHE A 503 12.92 -2.03 0.35
C PHE A 503 13.81 -2.78 -0.64
N SER A 504 14.21 -4.02 -0.35
CA SER A 504 15.15 -4.75 -1.21
C SER A 504 14.48 -5.59 -2.27
N SER A 505 14.85 -5.45 -3.54
CA SER A 505 14.34 -6.35 -4.62
C SER A 505 14.74 -7.81 -4.41
N ASP A 506 15.83 -8.05 -3.71
CA ASP A 506 16.38 -9.38 -3.48
C ASP A 506 15.89 -9.96 -2.15
N SER A 507 15.00 -9.24 -1.47
CA SER A 507 14.35 -9.71 -0.26
C SER A 507 13.57 -10.99 -0.55
N PRO A 508 13.62 -11.98 0.35
CA PRO A 508 12.81 -13.18 0.24
C PRO A 508 11.29 -12.92 0.30
N ALA A 509 10.85 -11.70 0.67
CA ALA A 509 9.48 -11.24 0.47
C ALA A 509 9.15 -10.95 -1.01
N HIS A 510 10.04 -11.18 -1.97
CA HIS A 510 9.75 -11.05 -3.41
C HIS A 510 9.83 -12.38 -4.16
N GLU A 511 10.46 -13.40 -3.58
CA GLU A 511 10.52 -14.73 -4.19
C GLU A 511 9.25 -15.54 -3.83
N GLY A 512 8.37 -15.77 -4.82
CA GLY A 512 7.38 -16.84 -4.78
C GLY A 512 6.00 -16.54 -4.17
N SER A 513 5.50 -15.30 -4.17
CA SER A 513 4.05 -15.06 -3.94
C SER A 513 3.41 -14.31 -5.11
N ASP A 514 2.20 -14.75 -5.46
CA ASP A 514 1.37 -14.18 -6.53
C ASP A 514 0.67 -12.87 -6.12
N THR A 515 0.93 -12.33 -4.91
CA THR A 515 0.16 -11.20 -4.31
C THR A 515 1.04 -10.16 -3.61
N TRP A 516 2.27 -9.95 -4.07
CA TRP A 516 3.19 -9.03 -3.38
C TRP A 516 2.86 -7.55 -3.58
N ARG A 517 2.99 -6.83 -2.46
CA ARG A 517 2.66 -5.42 -2.28
C ARG A 517 3.90 -4.53 -2.37
N THR A 518 3.78 -3.32 -2.92
CA THR A 518 4.82 -2.30 -2.94
C THR A 518 5.18 -1.81 -1.54
N PRO A 519 6.34 -1.16 -1.32
CA PRO A 519 6.64 -0.49 -0.05
C PRO A 519 5.53 0.49 0.35
N TYR A 520 4.86 1.11 -0.63
CA TYR A 520 3.68 1.95 -0.39
C TYR A 520 2.50 1.15 0.13
N GLU A 521 2.14 0.05 -0.52
CA GLU A 521 1.05 -0.83 -0.09
C GLU A 521 1.31 -1.51 1.27
N MET A 522 2.59 -1.72 1.64
CA MET A 522 3.00 -2.22 2.96
C MET A 522 3.00 -1.13 4.05
N ALA A 523 3.02 0.15 3.65
CA ALA A 523 3.06 1.26 4.59
C ALA A 523 1.65 1.62 5.09
N GLN A 524 1.57 2.15 6.31
CA GLN A 524 0.41 2.97 6.65
C GLN A 524 0.52 4.29 5.88
N GLN A 525 -0.36 4.52 4.92
CA GLN A 525 -0.25 5.63 3.97
C GLN A 525 -0.85 6.93 4.53
N THR A 526 -0.28 8.07 4.16
CA THR A 526 -0.83 9.39 4.46
C THR A 526 -0.51 10.32 3.30
N GLU A 527 -1.54 10.89 2.69
CA GLU A 527 -1.33 11.94 1.70
C GLU A 527 -1.02 13.26 2.41
N MET A 528 -0.06 14.00 1.88
CA MET A 528 0.27 15.34 2.33
C MET A 528 -0.12 16.31 1.21
N PRO A 529 -1.40 16.76 1.15
CA PRO A 529 -1.85 17.65 0.10
C PRO A 529 -1.10 18.99 0.18
N LEU A 530 -1.13 19.77 -0.91
CA LEU A 530 -0.43 21.07 -0.97
C LEU A 530 -0.86 22.04 0.14
N THR A 531 -2.11 21.95 0.60
CA THR A 531 -2.63 22.76 1.71
C THR A 531 -2.12 22.34 3.08
N THR A 532 -1.61 21.11 3.22
CA THR A 532 -1.15 20.56 4.50
C THR A 532 0.34 20.82 4.70
N LYS A 533 0.63 21.78 5.58
CA LYS A 533 2.01 22.15 5.93
C LYS A 533 2.66 21.25 6.99
N ASN A 534 1.86 20.47 7.73
CA ASN A 534 2.36 19.68 8.85
C ASN A 534 1.58 18.37 8.98
N LEU A 535 2.29 17.26 9.11
CA LEU A 535 1.79 15.96 9.53
C LEU A 535 2.46 15.58 10.85
N SER A 536 1.78 14.76 11.64
CA SER A 536 2.33 14.21 12.87
C SER A 536 1.84 12.79 13.04
N LYS A 537 2.74 11.90 13.43
CA LYS A 537 2.40 10.50 13.68
C LYS A 537 3.13 10.00 14.91
N THR A 538 2.39 9.29 15.75
CA THR A 538 2.93 8.58 16.91
C THR A 538 2.99 7.10 16.61
N PHE A 539 4.20 6.54 16.65
CA PHE A 539 4.47 5.12 16.47
C PHE A 539 4.53 4.44 17.82
N ASN A 540 3.62 3.49 18.08
CA ASN A 540 3.64 2.70 19.31
C ASN A 540 4.30 1.36 19.01
N LEU A 541 5.49 1.13 19.60
CA LEU A 541 6.35 0.00 19.27
C LEU A 541 6.61 -0.87 20.50
N SER A 542 6.52 -2.17 20.29
CA SER A 542 7.00 -3.20 21.22
C SER A 542 8.46 -3.55 20.92
N LYS A 543 9.10 -4.32 21.78
CA LYS A 543 10.47 -4.81 21.56
C LYS A 543 10.55 -5.63 20.26
N TYR A 544 11.55 -5.37 19.41
CA TYR A 544 11.74 -5.99 18.08
C TYR A 544 10.50 -5.85 17.20
N THR A 545 10.06 -4.61 17.02
CA THR A 545 9.01 -4.26 16.06
C THR A 545 9.48 -3.14 15.15
N ALA A 546 8.89 -3.05 13.95
CA ALA A 546 9.04 -1.92 13.05
C ALA A 546 7.69 -1.56 12.42
N GLN A 547 7.52 -0.26 12.17
CA GLN A 547 6.35 0.30 11.50
C GLN A 547 6.81 1.20 10.36
N LEU A 548 6.12 1.09 9.23
CA LEU A 548 6.37 1.88 8.04
C LEU A 548 5.26 2.93 7.86
N TRP A 549 5.67 4.17 7.65
CA TRP A 549 4.79 5.28 7.30
C TRP A 549 5.14 5.77 5.91
N GLY A 550 4.20 5.64 4.98
CA GLY A 550 4.33 6.13 3.61
C GLY A 550 3.62 7.47 3.53
N ILE A 551 4.35 8.49 3.09
CA ILE A 551 3.82 9.83 2.90
C ILE A 551 3.90 10.12 1.41
N LYS A 552 2.76 10.44 0.80
CA LYS A 552 2.66 10.88 -0.59
C LYS A 552 2.47 12.39 -0.60
N PRO A 553 3.53 13.19 -0.83
CA PRO A 553 3.38 14.63 -0.95
C PRO A 553 2.75 14.93 -2.31
N GLU A 554 1.66 15.69 -2.32
CA GLU A 554 1.14 16.26 -3.55
C GLU A 554 2.13 17.33 -4.02
N ILE A 555 2.66 17.18 -5.24
CA ILE A 555 3.64 18.10 -5.83
C ILE A 555 3.04 18.56 -7.16
N GLY A 556 2.71 19.84 -7.27
CA GLY A 556 2.13 20.40 -8.50
C GLY A 556 3.09 20.29 -9.68
N SER A 557 2.55 20.22 -10.89
CA SER A 557 3.29 20.02 -12.16
C SER A 557 4.39 21.06 -12.43
N ALA A 558 4.27 22.27 -11.88
CA ALA A 558 5.25 23.34 -11.99
C ALA A 558 6.35 23.33 -10.90
N SER A 559 6.20 22.50 -9.85
CA SER A 559 7.14 22.43 -8.73
C SER A 559 8.18 21.33 -8.98
N PRO A 560 9.49 21.65 -8.94
CA PRO A 560 10.52 20.64 -9.20
C PRO A 560 10.61 19.59 -8.08
N SER A 561 10.20 19.95 -6.85
CA SER A 561 10.23 19.10 -5.66
C SER A 561 9.65 19.80 -4.44
N ARG A 562 9.14 19.06 -3.45
CA ARG A 562 8.85 19.58 -2.09
C ARG A 562 9.95 19.20 -1.12
N SER A 563 10.31 20.13 -0.23
CA SER A 563 11.30 19.89 0.82
C SER A 563 10.60 19.71 2.16
N LEU A 564 10.78 18.54 2.77
CA LEU A 564 10.10 18.13 3.98
C LEU A 564 11.10 18.01 5.13
N ILE A 565 10.73 18.56 6.27
CA ILE A 565 11.47 18.51 7.53
C ILE A 565 10.86 17.39 8.36
N LEU A 566 11.63 16.37 8.69
CA LEU A 566 11.25 15.38 9.68
C LEU A 566 11.86 15.77 11.01
N GLU A 567 11.05 15.96 12.04
CA GLU A 567 11.47 16.39 13.38
C GLU A 567 10.90 15.46 14.45
N LEU A 568 11.76 15.04 15.37
CA LEU A 568 11.38 14.28 16.56
C LEU A 568 10.97 15.22 17.69
N ASP A 569 9.91 14.85 18.40
CA ASP A 569 9.47 15.62 19.58
C ASP A 569 10.42 15.46 20.78
N GLU A 570 11.12 14.32 20.87
CA GLU A 570 12.07 13.99 21.93
C GLU A 570 13.24 13.14 21.40
N ASP A 571 14.33 13.05 22.16
CA ASP A 571 15.46 12.16 21.85
C ASP A 571 14.98 10.70 21.70
N LEU A 572 15.47 10.01 20.66
CA LEU A 572 15.16 8.60 20.48
C LEU A 572 15.69 7.75 21.65
N PRO A 573 14.87 6.85 22.22
CA PRO A 573 15.34 5.86 23.17
C PRO A 573 16.45 4.98 22.57
N ALA A 574 17.33 4.45 23.42
CA ALA A 574 18.35 3.51 22.98
C ALA A 574 17.72 2.30 22.25
N GLY A 575 18.30 1.95 21.09
CA GLY A 575 17.86 0.86 20.20
C GLY A 575 16.58 1.12 19.40
N VAL A 576 16.09 2.36 19.39
CA VAL A 576 15.05 2.83 18.47
C VAL A 576 15.70 3.61 17.33
N PHE A 577 15.27 3.34 16.11
CA PHE A 577 15.82 3.95 14.89
C PHE A 577 14.69 4.52 14.03
N VAL A 578 14.94 5.68 13.42
CA VAL A 578 14.07 6.28 12.41
C VAL A 578 14.89 6.45 11.14
N ASP A 579 14.49 5.73 10.10
CA ASP A 579 15.15 5.71 8.80
C ASP A 579 14.22 6.23 7.71
N VAL A 580 14.76 7.11 6.88
CA VAL A 580 13.99 7.84 5.88
C VAL A 580 14.44 7.43 4.48
N PHE A 581 13.49 7.08 3.62
CA PHE A 581 13.71 6.72 2.22
C PHE A 581 12.85 7.60 1.32
N VAL A 582 13.34 7.87 0.11
CA VAL A 582 12.58 8.58 -0.93
C VAL A 582 12.65 7.74 -2.20
N LEU A 583 11.53 7.15 -2.59
CA LEU A 583 11.43 6.13 -3.65
C LEU A 583 10.13 6.34 -4.45
N TYR A 584 10.07 5.86 -5.69
CA TYR A 584 8.79 5.71 -6.39
C TYR A 584 8.00 4.53 -5.81
N ASP A 585 6.66 4.53 -5.98
CA ASP A 585 5.75 3.49 -5.44
C ASP A 585 6.27 2.06 -5.69
N HIS A 586 6.53 1.73 -6.95
CA HIS A 586 7.00 0.41 -7.37
C HIS A 586 8.53 0.31 -7.45
N GLN A 587 9.28 1.11 -6.68
CA GLN A 587 10.74 1.08 -6.71
C GLN A 587 11.31 0.26 -5.54
N TRP A 588 12.07 -0.77 -5.88
CA TRP A 588 12.89 -1.56 -4.97
C TRP A 588 14.38 -1.39 -5.28
N ILE A 589 15.23 -1.56 -4.27
CA ILE A 589 16.68 -1.37 -4.38
C ILE A 589 17.39 -2.67 -4.02
N THR A 590 18.18 -3.22 -4.93
CA THR A 590 19.01 -4.43 -4.71
C THR A 590 19.88 -4.34 -3.44
N GLY A 591 20.03 -5.45 -2.70
CA GLY A 591 20.85 -5.54 -1.48
C GLY A 591 20.22 -4.88 -0.25
N LEU A 592 21.04 -4.37 0.69
CA LEU A 592 20.58 -3.64 1.89
C LEU A 592 20.52 -2.13 1.58
N PRO A 593 19.34 -1.53 1.35
CA PRO A 593 19.26 -0.14 0.91
C PRO A 593 19.69 0.82 2.02
N ALA A 594 20.58 1.75 1.69
CA ALA A 594 20.97 2.81 2.61
C ALA A 594 19.85 3.86 2.69
N PRO A 595 19.43 4.29 3.89
CA PRO A 595 18.44 5.34 4.01
C PRO A 595 19.00 6.67 3.51
N ARG A 596 18.11 7.53 3.00
CA ARG A 596 18.44 8.91 2.63
C ARG A 596 18.87 9.72 3.85
N ALA A 597 18.26 9.45 5.00
CA ALA A 597 18.62 10.01 6.29
C ALA A 597 18.26 9.05 7.43
N SER A 598 18.99 9.12 8.54
CA SER A 598 18.66 8.43 9.78
C SER A 598 18.66 9.42 10.94
N LEU A 599 17.56 9.52 11.68
CA LEU A 599 17.50 10.36 12.87
C LEU A 599 18.08 9.61 14.06
N GLN A 600 18.91 10.30 14.85
CA GLN A 600 19.59 9.77 16.03
C GLN A 600 19.69 10.85 17.10
N LYS A 601 20.15 10.50 18.31
CA LYS A 601 20.30 11.42 19.44
C LYS A 601 21.06 12.74 19.16
N ALA A 602 21.94 12.77 18.15
CA ALA A 602 22.69 13.98 17.77
C ALA A 602 21.99 14.86 16.72
N ALA A 603 21.00 14.33 16.00
CA ALA A 603 20.24 15.02 14.95
C ALA A 603 18.75 14.70 15.11
N THR A 604 18.03 15.61 15.75
CA THR A 604 16.58 15.50 16.02
C THR A 604 15.72 15.82 14.81
N SER A 605 16.34 16.36 13.76
CA SER A 605 15.68 16.79 12.52
C SER A 605 16.52 16.50 11.30
N THR A 606 15.86 16.28 10.16
CA THR A 606 16.50 16.16 8.84
C THR A 606 15.59 16.76 7.78
N ILE A 607 16.19 17.25 6.71
CA ILE A 607 15.47 17.73 5.52
C ILE A 607 15.62 16.70 4.42
N VAL A 608 14.51 16.38 3.75
CA VAL A 608 14.51 15.52 2.56
C VAL A 608 13.71 16.17 1.45
N THR A 609 14.21 16.05 0.23
CA THR A 609 13.56 16.57 -0.97
C THR A 609 12.86 15.42 -1.69
N VAL A 610 11.59 15.61 -2.03
CA VAL A 610 10.75 14.65 -2.75
C VAL A 610 10.35 15.26 -4.09
N ALA A 611 10.64 14.59 -5.19
CA ALA A 611 10.28 15.03 -6.55
C ALA A 611 8.91 14.46 -7.00
N PRO A 612 8.29 15.00 -8.06
CA PRO A 612 7.04 14.46 -8.61
C PRO A 612 7.11 12.94 -8.82
N GLY A 613 6.08 12.23 -8.33
CA GLY A 613 5.98 10.76 -8.37
C GLY A 613 6.76 10.01 -7.28
N GLN A 614 7.67 10.68 -6.55
CA GLN A 614 8.36 10.07 -5.41
C GLN A 614 7.51 10.14 -4.14
N LEU A 615 7.74 9.17 -3.27
CA LEU A 615 7.09 9.01 -1.98
C LEU A 615 8.15 9.09 -0.89
N LEU A 616 7.76 9.65 0.26
CA LEU A 616 8.56 9.67 1.47
C LEU A 616 8.18 8.48 2.35
N PHE A 617 9.15 7.63 2.66
CA PHE A 617 8.96 6.49 3.55
C PHE A 617 9.72 6.69 4.84
N VAL A 618 9.05 6.55 5.98
CA VAL A 618 9.65 6.59 7.30
C VAL A 618 9.49 5.21 7.94
N LEU A 619 10.62 4.51 8.10
CA LEU A 619 10.70 3.25 8.83
C LEU A 619 11.14 3.54 10.27
N VAL A 620 10.25 3.28 11.22
CA VAL A 620 10.58 3.35 12.65
C VAL A 620 10.73 1.93 13.18
N SER A 621 11.91 1.58 13.67
CA SER A 621 12.19 0.25 14.25
C SER A 621 12.64 0.37 15.69
N ASN A 622 12.25 -0.59 16.52
CA ASN A 622 12.55 -0.66 17.93
C ASN A 622 13.11 -2.03 18.25
N GLY A 623 14.40 -2.10 18.58
CA GLY A 623 15.10 -3.35 18.88
C GLY A 623 15.37 -3.60 20.36
N THR A 624 14.89 -2.78 21.30
CA THR A 624 15.26 -2.97 22.72
C THR A 624 14.22 -2.53 23.74
N ALA A 625 13.30 -1.61 23.43
CA ALA A 625 12.49 -0.94 24.43
C ALA A 625 11.02 -1.42 24.44
N GLU A 626 10.45 -1.68 25.61
CA GLU A 626 9.04 -2.08 25.75
C GLU A 626 8.14 -0.85 25.89
N GLY A 627 6.97 -0.87 25.22
CA GLY A 627 5.91 0.13 25.38
C GLY A 627 6.34 1.56 25.05
N LYS A 628 7.12 1.77 23.97
CA LYS A 628 7.60 3.10 23.60
C LYS A 628 6.77 3.71 22.48
N SER A 629 6.53 5.02 22.61
CA SER A 629 5.92 5.83 21.59
C SER A 629 6.97 6.78 21.00
N VAL A 630 7.12 6.81 19.68
CA VAL A 630 7.93 7.80 18.97
C VAL A 630 6.97 8.74 18.25
N ALA A 631 7.00 10.02 18.61
CA ALA A 631 6.25 11.05 17.90
C ALA A 631 7.17 11.72 16.87
N LEU A 632 6.76 11.68 15.61
CA LEU A 632 7.47 12.30 14.49
C LEU A 632 6.56 13.32 13.82
N LYS A 633 7.10 14.50 13.55
CA LYS A 633 6.45 15.55 12.77
C LYS A 633 7.11 15.64 11.41
N VAL A 634 6.29 15.77 10.37
CA VAL A 634 6.76 16.06 9.02
C VAL A 634 6.20 17.41 8.64
N LYS A 635 7.06 18.39 8.42
CA LYS A 635 6.68 19.77 8.11
C LYS A 635 7.18 20.15 6.74
N GLU A 636 6.47 21.02 6.06
CA GLU A 636 6.96 21.62 4.84
C GLU A 636 7.93 22.75 5.14
N LEU A 637 9.08 22.72 4.47
CA LEU A 637 9.99 23.85 4.37
C LEU A 637 9.44 24.77 3.27
N ASP A 638 8.75 25.83 3.68
CA ASP A 638 8.13 26.78 2.76
C ASP A 638 9.23 27.60 2.07
N PHE A 639 9.51 27.34 0.81
CA PHE A 639 10.51 28.10 0.04
C PHE A 639 9.89 28.66 -1.24
N THR A 640 9.72 29.99 -1.28
CA THR A 640 9.07 30.70 -2.38
C THR A 640 9.98 31.76 -2.99
N VAL A 641 9.76 32.00 -4.28
CA VAL A 641 10.41 33.07 -5.05
C VAL A 641 9.30 33.80 -5.77
N ASP A 642 8.90 34.94 -5.22
CA ASP A 642 7.76 35.70 -5.72
C ASP A 642 8.25 36.95 -6.48
N PRO A 643 7.88 37.12 -7.76
CA PRO A 643 8.25 38.32 -8.51
C PRO A 643 7.39 39.52 -8.08
N ALA A 644 8.04 40.64 -7.81
CA ALA A 644 7.42 41.96 -7.66
C ALA A 644 7.78 42.82 -8.89
N GLU A 645 6.76 43.37 -9.54
CA GLU A 645 6.92 44.24 -10.71
C GLU A 645 7.05 45.71 -10.26
N LEU A 646 8.11 46.40 -10.70
CA LEU A 646 8.35 47.81 -10.38
C LEU A 646 7.86 48.70 -11.52
N GLU A 647 6.82 49.50 -11.28
CA GLU A 647 6.45 50.60 -12.17
C GLU A 647 7.46 51.75 -12.04
N ALA A 648 8.55 51.72 -12.81
CA ALA A 648 9.41 52.89 -12.97
C ALA A 648 10.09 52.95 -14.34
N GLN A 649 9.48 53.73 -15.23
CA GLN A 649 10.02 54.50 -16.36
C GLN A 649 10.87 53.84 -17.46
N LEU A 650 11.40 52.61 -17.37
CA LEU A 650 12.24 51.98 -18.42
C LEU A 650 12.27 50.42 -18.39
N GLY A 651 11.15 49.77 -18.03
CA GLY A 651 10.60 48.62 -18.75
C GLY A 651 11.24 47.22 -18.77
N ARG A 652 12.26 46.84 -17.97
CA ARG A 652 12.75 45.42 -17.88
C ARG A 652 13.46 45.00 -16.55
N GLN A 653 13.25 45.70 -15.44
CA GLN A 653 13.85 45.35 -14.14
C GLN A 653 12.83 44.67 -13.23
N TYR A 654 13.22 43.54 -12.62
CA TYR A 654 12.37 42.71 -11.78
C TYR A 654 13.03 42.48 -10.43
N ASP A 655 12.25 42.62 -9.36
CA ASP A 655 12.65 42.27 -8.01
C ASP A 655 11.99 40.93 -7.64
N PHE A 656 12.76 40.01 -7.08
CA PHE A 656 12.27 38.72 -6.62
C PHE A 656 12.42 38.65 -5.11
N THR A 657 11.31 38.50 -4.43
CA THR A 657 11.32 38.21 -3.00
C THR A 657 11.59 36.72 -2.82
N VAL A 658 12.79 36.39 -2.37
CA VAL A 658 13.16 35.02 -2.01
C VAL A 658 12.86 34.84 -0.53
N LYS A 659 11.95 33.92 -0.19
CA LYS A 659 11.51 33.70 1.18
C LYS A 659 11.56 32.22 1.53
N ALA A 660 12.20 31.90 2.64
CA ALA A 660 12.21 30.59 3.25
C ALA A 660 11.61 30.68 4.67
N GLN A 661 10.66 29.82 5.00
CA GLN A 661 10.01 29.75 6.30
C GLN A 661 10.02 28.32 6.85
N ASN A 662 9.84 28.19 8.16
CA ASN A 662 9.93 26.93 8.91
C ASN A 662 11.34 26.30 8.90
N ILE A 663 12.39 27.09 8.66
CA ILE A 663 13.78 26.60 8.70
C ILE A 663 14.08 26.04 10.10
N PRO A 664 14.66 24.83 10.22
CA PRO A 664 14.98 24.24 11.51
C PRO A 664 15.91 25.13 12.34
N LYS A 665 15.69 25.14 13.66
CA LYS A 665 16.34 26.05 14.64
C LYS A 665 17.87 25.93 14.70
N GLU A 666 18.41 24.80 14.24
CA GLU A 666 19.84 24.54 14.15
C GLU A 666 20.54 25.34 13.03
N TYR A 667 19.81 25.83 12.03
CA TYR A 667 20.34 26.69 10.97
C TYR A 667 20.20 28.16 11.38
N THR A 668 21.30 28.80 11.72
CA THR A 668 21.32 30.24 12.06
C THR A 668 21.43 31.14 10.83
N SER A 669 21.81 30.58 9.69
CA SER A 669 21.91 31.26 8.39
C SER A 669 21.78 30.22 7.28
N VAL A 670 21.28 30.66 6.12
CA VAL A 670 21.20 29.86 4.89
C VAL A 670 21.84 30.64 3.75
N ASN A 671 22.34 29.94 2.74
CA ASN A 671 22.90 30.56 1.54
C ASN A 671 21.89 30.41 0.40
N PHE A 672 21.33 31.52 -0.09
CA PHE A 672 20.54 31.52 -1.31
C PHE A 672 21.48 31.66 -2.49
N VAL A 673 21.41 30.74 -3.44
CA VAL A 673 22.19 30.76 -4.69
C VAL A 673 21.20 30.82 -5.84
N TRP A 674 21.36 31.77 -6.77
CA TRP A 674 20.42 31.95 -7.86
C TRP A 674 21.09 32.08 -9.22
N ASP A 675 20.31 31.76 -10.26
CA ASP A 675 20.59 31.94 -11.68
C ASP A 675 19.33 32.49 -12.36
N PHE A 676 19.41 33.69 -12.95
CA PHE A 676 18.28 34.35 -13.63
C PHE A 676 17.97 33.73 -15.01
N GLY A 677 18.79 32.82 -15.52
CA GLY A 677 18.50 32.03 -16.70
C GLY A 677 18.75 32.74 -18.04
N ASP A 678 19.37 33.93 -18.04
CA ASP A 678 19.73 34.70 -19.24
C ASP A 678 21.21 34.55 -19.67
N GLY A 679 21.99 33.70 -18.98
CA GLY A 679 23.38 33.36 -19.30
C GLY A 679 24.42 34.29 -18.65
N GLU A 680 25.72 34.05 -18.87
CA GLU A 680 26.79 34.79 -18.15
C GLU A 680 26.84 36.28 -18.54
N SER A 681 26.37 37.16 -17.64
CA SER A 681 26.58 38.62 -17.71
C SER A 681 27.97 39.01 -17.21
N LYS A 682 28.65 39.92 -17.92
CA LYS A 682 29.93 40.54 -17.50
C LYS A 682 29.74 41.88 -16.78
N ASP A 683 28.51 42.33 -16.63
CA ASP A 683 28.19 43.58 -15.94
C ASP A 683 28.12 43.32 -14.43
N GLU A 684 29.08 43.84 -13.67
CA GLU A 684 29.11 43.72 -12.20
C GLU A 684 27.85 44.31 -11.52
N SER A 685 27.11 45.19 -12.21
CA SER A 685 25.88 45.79 -11.69
C SER A 685 24.59 45.03 -12.04
N ASN A 686 24.68 43.97 -12.86
CA ASN A 686 23.54 43.14 -13.31
C ASN A 686 24.00 41.70 -13.61
N LEU A 687 24.48 41.01 -12.57
CA LEU A 687 24.97 39.63 -12.67
C LEU A 687 23.82 38.63 -12.82
N SER A 688 23.94 37.72 -13.79
CA SER A 688 22.93 36.67 -14.03
C SER A 688 22.92 35.60 -12.95
N GLN A 689 24.04 35.40 -12.25
CA GLN A 689 24.16 34.45 -11.15
C GLN A 689 24.66 35.17 -9.90
N GLY A 690 24.20 34.73 -8.74
CA GLY A 690 24.61 35.32 -7.47
C GLY A 690 24.38 34.39 -6.30
N ASN A 691 24.89 34.80 -5.14
CA ASN A 691 24.57 34.17 -3.88
C ASN A 691 24.53 35.21 -2.75
N GLU A 692 23.78 34.89 -1.69
CA GLU A 692 23.70 35.69 -0.50
C GLU A 692 23.46 34.79 0.72
N ILE A 693 24.29 34.98 1.75
CA ILE A 693 24.09 34.36 3.06
C ILE A 693 23.11 35.22 3.84
N VAL A 694 21.93 34.66 4.12
CA VAL A 694 20.84 35.33 4.82
C VAL A 694 20.71 34.76 6.24
N PRO A 695 20.65 35.61 7.28
CA PRO A 695 20.44 35.16 8.64
C PRO A 695 19.01 34.62 8.83
N VAL A 696 18.87 33.55 9.60
CA VAL A 696 17.58 32.95 9.94
C VAL A 696 17.09 33.54 11.26
N PHE A 697 15.91 34.17 11.25
CA PHE A 697 15.26 34.71 12.44
C PHE A 697 13.90 34.05 12.65
N ASN A 698 13.71 33.38 13.79
CA ASN A 698 12.48 32.64 14.11
C ASN A 698 12.06 31.61 13.04
N GLY A 699 13.02 31.01 12.33
CA GLY A 699 12.75 30.04 11.26
C GLY A 699 12.44 30.68 9.90
N ASP A 700 12.52 32.01 9.79
CA ASP A 700 12.34 32.73 8.54
C ASP A 700 13.68 33.30 8.03
N ALA A 701 13.92 33.20 6.73
CA ALA A 701 14.98 33.90 6.01
C ALA A 701 14.38 34.54 4.75
N GLN A 702 14.70 35.79 4.49
CA GLN A 702 14.18 36.52 3.34
C GLN A 702 15.23 37.46 2.77
N THR A 703 15.31 37.54 1.45
CA THR A 703 16.06 38.58 0.74
C THR A 703 15.27 39.04 -0.50
N ILE A 704 15.68 40.17 -1.09
CA ILE A 704 15.19 40.66 -2.36
C ILE A 704 16.37 40.66 -3.32
N ILE A 705 16.25 39.92 -4.42
CA ILE A 705 17.24 39.91 -5.50
C ILE A 705 16.64 40.62 -6.71
N SER A 706 17.41 41.46 -7.38
CA SER A 706 16.95 42.26 -8.52
C SER A 706 17.72 41.89 -9.78
N HIS A 707 17.04 41.83 -10.92
CA HIS A 707 17.69 41.61 -12.22
C HIS A 707 17.03 42.41 -13.33
N LYS A 708 17.84 42.86 -14.29
CA LYS A 708 17.38 43.53 -15.50
C LYS A 708 17.58 42.63 -16.72
N TYR A 709 16.49 42.17 -17.32
CA TYR A 709 16.55 41.36 -18.53
C TYR A 709 16.71 42.26 -19.77
N MET A 710 17.72 41.98 -20.60
CA MET A 710 18.07 42.87 -21.72
C MET A 710 17.46 42.44 -23.04
N GLN A 711 17.03 41.19 -23.18
CA GLN A 711 16.40 40.64 -24.39
C GLN A 711 14.97 40.18 -24.09
N ASP A 712 14.18 40.13 -25.15
CA ASP A 712 12.87 39.49 -25.18
C ASP A 712 13.02 37.96 -25.14
N GLY A 713 12.12 37.29 -24.43
CA GLY A 713 12.19 35.84 -24.22
C GLY A 713 11.57 35.39 -22.92
N SER A 714 11.50 34.08 -22.72
CA SER A 714 11.12 33.48 -21.45
C SER A 714 12.39 33.01 -20.73
N TYR A 715 12.53 33.42 -19.48
CA TYR A 715 13.66 33.13 -18.61
C TYR A 715 13.15 32.40 -17.36
N THR A 716 13.95 31.49 -16.83
CA THR A 716 13.62 30.78 -15.59
C THR A 716 14.66 31.14 -14.55
N LEU A 717 14.24 31.93 -13.56
CA LEU A 717 15.02 32.14 -12.34
C LEU A 717 15.00 30.84 -11.53
N GLN A 718 16.16 30.27 -11.29
CA GLN A 718 16.35 29.16 -10.37
C GLN A 718 16.99 29.68 -9.09
N VAL A 719 16.43 29.35 -7.94
CA VAL A 719 17.01 29.65 -6.63
C VAL A 719 17.16 28.37 -5.84
N LYS A 720 18.35 28.13 -5.29
CA LYS A 720 18.65 27.05 -4.36
C LYS A 720 18.90 27.64 -2.99
N MET A 721 18.34 27.01 -1.97
CA MET A 721 18.71 27.26 -0.58
C MET A 721 19.68 26.17 -0.14
N LEU A 722 20.88 26.57 0.27
CA LEU A 722 21.93 25.69 0.78
C LEU A 722 22.17 25.94 2.27
N ASP A 723 22.62 24.89 2.97
CA ASP A 723 23.26 25.07 4.28
C ASP A 723 24.67 25.68 4.12
N LEU A 724 25.34 25.98 5.24
CA LEU A 724 26.70 26.53 5.21
C LEU A 724 27.79 25.52 4.81
N ASN A 725 27.42 24.27 4.53
CA ASN A 725 28.30 23.23 3.99
C ASN A 725 28.00 22.94 2.50
N ASP A 726 27.27 23.83 1.83
CA ASP A 726 26.84 23.73 0.43
C ASP A 726 25.90 22.55 0.12
N ASN A 727 25.23 22.00 1.12
CA ASN A 727 24.19 20.98 0.90
C ASN A 727 22.87 21.66 0.53
N THR A 728 22.26 21.24 -0.57
CA THR A 728 20.93 21.72 -0.99
C THR A 728 19.86 21.31 0.02
N MET A 729 19.22 22.32 0.61
CA MET A 729 18.07 22.16 1.50
C MET A 729 16.74 22.24 0.75
N SER A 730 16.64 23.17 -0.22
CA SER A 730 15.45 23.34 -1.07
C SER A 730 15.79 24.08 -2.36
N GLN A 731 14.85 24.06 -3.31
CA GLN A 731 14.95 24.77 -4.58
C GLN A 731 13.58 25.29 -5.00
N ALA A 732 13.57 26.47 -5.61
CA ALA A 732 12.40 27.13 -6.13
C ALA A 732 12.73 27.72 -7.51
N MET A 733 11.71 27.83 -8.36
CA MET A 733 11.85 28.43 -9.68
C MET A 733 10.75 29.46 -9.90
N ALA A 734 11.09 30.53 -10.61
CA ALA A 734 10.14 31.51 -11.09
C ALA A 734 10.36 31.74 -12.59
N THR A 735 9.30 31.75 -13.38
CA THR A 735 9.38 32.03 -14.82
C THR A 735 9.05 33.50 -15.06
N ILE A 736 9.90 34.17 -15.84
CA ILE A 736 9.76 35.56 -16.25
C ILE A 736 9.65 35.57 -17.77
N THR A 737 8.57 36.14 -18.30
CA THR A 737 8.43 36.35 -19.73
C THR A 737 8.61 37.82 -20.04
N ILE A 738 9.70 38.15 -20.74
CA ILE A 738 9.94 39.47 -21.29
C ILE A 738 9.29 39.52 -22.67
N PRO A 739 8.23 40.31 -22.86
CA PRO A 739 7.55 40.38 -24.13
C PRO A 739 8.49 40.95 -25.20
N LYS A 740 8.47 40.34 -26.38
CA LYS A 740 9.01 40.94 -27.60
C LYS A 740 8.14 42.14 -27.95
N GLU A 741 8.75 43.32 -28.05
CA GLU A 741 8.06 44.48 -28.63
C GLU A 741 7.88 44.22 -30.14
N GLU A 742 6.82 43.51 -30.51
CA GLU A 742 6.45 43.34 -31.91
C GLU A 742 5.92 44.69 -32.44
N VAL A 743 6.69 45.30 -33.33
CA VAL A 743 6.25 46.45 -34.09
C VAL A 743 5.25 45.98 -35.14
N THR A 744 3.97 46.00 -34.80
CA THR A 744 2.89 45.67 -35.73
C THR A 744 2.43 46.92 -36.45
N VAL A 745 2.28 46.84 -37.77
CA VAL A 745 1.61 47.88 -38.56
C VAL A 745 0.25 47.36 -38.98
N SER A 746 -0.77 48.20 -38.89
CA SER A 746 -2.11 47.91 -39.38
C SER A 746 -2.65 49.08 -40.18
N ILE A 747 -3.01 48.83 -41.43
CA ILE A 747 -3.89 49.67 -42.21
C ILE A 747 -5.28 49.58 -41.57
N LEU A 748 -5.85 50.71 -41.19
CA LEU A 748 -7.13 50.75 -40.50
C LEU A 748 -8.24 50.13 -41.39
N PRO A 749 -9.22 49.40 -40.80
CA PRO A 749 -10.34 48.84 -41.54
C PRO A 749 -11.09 49.90 -42.37
N PRO A 750 -11.70 49.49 -43.50
CA PRO A 750 -11.95 48.12 -43.94
C PRO A 750 -10.77 47.43 -44.69
N ARG A 751 -10.68 46.09 -44.60
CA ARG A 751 -9.60 45.27 -45.23
C ARG A 751 -9.81 45.00 -46.72
N ILE A 752 -11.04 45.19 -47.20
CA ILE A 752 -11.41 45.18 -48.61
C ILE A 752 -12.20 46.47 -48.84
N ILE A 753 -11.73 47.31 -49.74
CA ILE A 753 -12.40 48.56 -50.13
C ILE A 753 -12.88 48.39 -51.57
N THR A 754 -14.19 48.49 -51.77
CA THR A 754 -14.77 48.40 -53.11
C THR A 754 -15.32 49.76 -53.52
N TYR A 755 -14.92 50.22 -54.70
CA TYR A 755 -15.44 51.41 -55.36
C TYR A 755 -16.24 51.01 -56.60
N GLU A 756 -17.56 51.18 -56.52
CA GLU A 756 -18.43 51.08 -57.67
C GLU A 756 -18.40 52.39 -58.48
N LEU A 757 -17.77 52.34 -59.65
CA LEU A 757 -17.70 53.46 -60.58
C LEU A 757 -19.03 53.59 -61.33
N LYS A 758 -19.68 54.76 -61.23
CA LYS A 758 -20.86 55.10 -62.06
C LYS A 758 -20.47 55.16 -63.53
N ASP A 759 -21.44 54.92 -64.42
CA ASP A 759 -21.22 54.95 -65.88
C ASP A 759 -20.57 56.29 -66.30
N GLY A 760 -19.35 56.22 -66.84
CA GLY A 760 -18.52 57.37 -67.21
C GLY A 760 -17.46 57.82 -66.19
N ALA A 761 -17.42 57.28 -64.96
CA ALA A 761 -16.34 57.51 -64.00
C ALA A 761 -15.17 56.56 -64.29
N THR A 762 -13.94 57.10 -64.31
CA THR A 762 -12.73 56.33 -64.68
C THR A 762 -11.72 56.16 -63.55
N GLU A 763 -11.99 56.75 -62.38
CA GLU A 763 -11.05 56.79 -61.25
C GLU A 763 -11.77 56.85 -59.90
N ALA A 764 -11.12 56.35 -58.84
CA ALA A 764 -11.55 56.47 -57.45
C ALA A 764 -10.37 56.82 -56.55
N THR A 765 -10.60 57.69 -55.56
CA THR A 765 -9.57 58.10 -54.59
C THR A 765 -9.91 57.55 -53.21
N HIS A 766 -8.94 56.92 -52.56
CA HIS A 766 -9.03 56.45 -51.17
C HIS A 766 -7.96 57.11 -50.30
N ALA A 767 -8.32 57.41 -49.05
CA ALA A 767 -7.39 57.86 -48.03
C ALA A 767 -7.07 56.68 -47.12
N PHE A 768 -5.83 56.24 -47.12
CA PHE A 768 -5.32 55.17 -46.30
C PHE A 768 -4.74 55.72 -45.01
N GLU A 769 -5.08 55.07 -43.91
CA GLU A 769 -4.50 55.34 -42.61
C GLU A 769 -3.83 54.06 -42.08
N ALA A 770 -2.56 54.14 -41.70
CA ALA A 770 -1.84 53.05 -41.05
C ALA A 770 -1.36 53.49 -39.67
N VAL A 771 -1.61 52.63 -38.68
CA VAL A 771 -1.16 52.78 -37.30
C VAL A 771 -0.10 51.73 -37.00
N VAL A 772 0.80 52.07 -36.08
CA VAL A 772 1.90 51.21 -35.65
C VAL A 772 1.90 51.09 -34.14
N THR A 773 2.09 49.88 -33.64
CA THR A 773 2.15 49.59 -32.21
C THR A 773 3.50 48.95 -31.91
N PRO A 774 4.30 49.45 -30.93
CA PRO A 774 4.02 50.61 -30.08
C PRO A 774 4.14 51.94 -30.84
N ALA A 775 3.41 52.96 -30.35
CA ALA A 775 3.41 54.30 -30.91
C ALA A 775 4.82 54.90 -30.87
N GLY A 776 5.31 55.37 -32.02
CA GLY A 776 6.68 55.87 -32.19
C GLY A 776 6.87 56.44 -33.58
N THR A 777 7.99 57.10 -33.88
CA THR A 777 8.21 57.67 -35.23
C THR A 777 8.86 56.63 -36.14
N TYR A 778 8.18 56.26 -37.23
CA TYR A 778 8.64 55.26 -38.19
C TYR A 778 8.52 55.77 -39.64
N ARG A 779 9.18 55.09 -40.57
CA ARG A 779 9.01 55.32 -42.02
C ARG A 779 8.01 54.31 -42.59
N PHE A 780 6.95 54.79 -43.21
CA PHE A 780 5.92 54.02 -43.89
C PHE A 780 6.12 54.15 -45.41
N ASP A 781 6.46 53.07 -46.09
CA ASP A 781 6.54 53.02 -47.55
C ASP A 781 5.27 52.37 -48.10
N TRP A 782 4.52 53.12 -48.89
CA TRP A 782 3.26 52.70 -49.51
C TRP A 782 3.48 52.33 -50.98
N ASP A 783 3.23 51.07 -51.32
CA ASP A 783 3.05 50.58 -52.68
C ASP A 783 1.56 50.37 -52.92
N PHE A 784 0.94 51.10 -53.83
CA PHE A 784 -0.50 51.02 -54.04
C PHE A 784 -0.94 49.86 -54.94
N GLY A 785 0.01 49.12 -55.53
CA GLY A 785 -0.29 47.91 -56.30
C GLY A 785 -0.84 48.15 -57.71
N ASP A 786 -0.81 49.38 -58.22
CA ASP A 786 -1.24 49.77 -59.56
C ASP A 786 -0.08 50.15 -60.50
N GLY A 787 1.16 49.98 -60.04
CA GLY A 787 2.38 50.35 -60.76
C GLY A 787 2.80 51.81 -60.59
N SER A 788 2.10 52.59 -59.76
CA SER A 788 2.56 53.91 -59.35
C SER A 788 3.84 53.84 -58.48
N PRO A 789 4.66 54.91 -58.44
CA PRO A 789 5.84 54.94 -57.58
C PRO A 789 5.48 54.83 -56.10
N VAL A 790 6.29 54.08 -55.34
CA VAL A 790 6.17 53.97 -53.89
C VAL A 790 6.25 55.36 -53.23
N GLN A 791 5.35 55.63 -52.29
CA GLN A 791 5.30 56.89 -51.54
C GLN A 791 5.69 56.66 -50.08
N SER A 792 6.61 57.47 -49.55
CA SER A 792 7.08 57.35 -48.17
C SER A 792 6.55 58.45 -47.26
N VAL A 793 6.05 58.08 -46.07
CA VAL A 793 5.60 58.99 -45.01
C VAL A 793 6.38 58.68 -43.74
N THR A 794 6.82 59.69 -43.00
CA THR A 794 7.50 59.49 -41.70
C THR A 794 6.68 60.14 -40.59
N GLY A 795 6.36 59.39 -39.53
CA GLY A 795 5.53 59.89 -38.44
C GLY A 795 5.11 58.83 -37.42
N PRO A 796 4.25 59.19 -36.45
CA PRO A 796 3.64 58.27 -35.48
C PRO A 796 2.61 57.30 -36.07
N GLY A 797 2.25 57.53 -37.33
CA GLY A 797 1.32 56.80 -38.17
C GLY A 797 1.44 57.39 -39.57
N SER A 798 0.68 56.86 -40.52
CA SER A 798 0.63 57.39 -41.89
C SER A 798 -0.80 57.67 -42.29
N ASN A 799 -1.05 58.85 -42.85
CA ASN A 799 -2.30 59.18 -43.54
C ASN A 799 -1.95 59.68 -44.95
N ILE A 800 -2.38 58.95 -45.96
CA ILE A 800 -2.00 59.19 -47.36
C ILE A 800 -3.17 58.89 -48.30
N SER A 801 -3.35 59.67 -49.36
CA SER A 801 -4.39 59.42 -50.36
C SER A 801 -3.80 58.98 -51.68
N HIS A 802 -4.46 58.03 -52.34
CA HIS A 802 -4.10 57.57 -53.68
C HIS A 802 -5.31 57.46 -54.58
N THR A 803 -5.13 57.76 -55.87
CA THR A 803 -6.17 57.69 -56.90
C THR A 803 -5.86 56.56 -57.86
N TYR A 804 -6.74 55.56 -57.90
CA TYR A 804 -6.67 54.45 -58.83
C TYR A 804 -7.38 54.80 -60.13
N THR A 805 -6.75 54.54 -61.27
CA THR A 805 -7.33 54.73 -62.60
C THR A 805 -7.56 53.39 -63.29
N GLY A 806 -8.79 53.14 -63.73
CA GLY A 806 -9.19 51.89 -64.37
C GLY A 806 -9.79 50.87 -63.41
N VAL A 807 -10.50 49.91 -63.99
CA VAL A 807 -11.13 48.80 -63.28
C VAL A 807 -10.08 47.74 -62.97
N GLY A 808 -10.05 47.24 -61.74
CA GLY A 808 -9.05 46.28 -61.31
C GLY A 808 -9.09 45.98 -59.82
N ASN A 809 -8.40 44.92 -59.43
CA ASN A 809 -8.13 44.58 -58.04
C ASN A 809 -6.67 44.96 -57.75
N TYR A 810 -6.51 45.94 -56.88
CA TYR A 810 -5.23 46.47 -56.44
C TYR A 810 -4.94 45.99 -55.01
N LYS A 811 -3.66 45.73 -54.72
CA LYS A 811 -3.21 45.30 -53.40
C LYS A 811 -2.29 46.35 -52.78
N PRO A 812 -2.82 47.48 -52.30
CA PRO A 812 -2.02 48.43 -51.56
C PRO A 812 -1.39 47.77 -50.34
N LYS A 813 -0.09 48.02 -50.19
CA LYS A 813 0.77 47.49 -49.16
C LYS A 813 1.52 48.63 -48.51
N VAL A 814 1.55 48.63 -47.19
CA VAL A 814 2.43 49.49 -46.39
C VAL A 814 3.54 48.63 -45.78
N GLN A 815 4.77 49.11 -45.87
CA GLN A 815 5.92 48.54 -45.18
C GLN A 815 6.46 49.57 -44.20
N VAL A 816 6.66 49.16 -42.95
CA VAL A 816 7.16 50.02 -41.89
C VAL A 816 8.60 49.68 -41.61
N TYR A 817 9.44 50.71 -41.57
CA TYR A 817 10.85 50.64 -41.27
C TYR A 817 11.18 51.49 -40.05
N ASP A 818 12.23 51.11 -39.32
CA ASP A 818 12.85 52.02 -38.37
C ASP A 818 13.56 53.18 -39.11
N LEU A 819 14.07 54.15 -38.35
CA LEU A 819 14.81 55.28 -38.91
C LEU A 819 16.18 54.90 -39.50
N THR A 820 16.64 53.65 -39.29
CA THR A 820 17.90 53.12 -39.85
C THR A 820 17.69 52.40 -41.19
N GLY A 821 16.42 52.13 -41.54
CA GLY A 821 16.03 51.46 -42.78
C GLY A 821 15.79 49.95 -42.63
N MET A 822 15.71 49.43 -41.41
CA MET A 822 15.34 48.03 -41.14
C MET A 822 13.83 47.84 -41.24
N LEU A 823 13.37 46.85 -42.01
CA LEU A 823 11.94 46.50 -42.12
C LEU A 823 11.46 45.90 -40.79
N LEU A 824 10.43 46.51 -40.20
CA LEU A 824 9.86 46.13 -38.90
C LEU A 824 8.55 45.37 -39.04
N GLY A 825 7.76 45.70 -40.04
CA GLY A 825 6.44 45.10 -40.27
C GLY A 825 5.86 45.50 -41.62
N GLN A 826 4.86 44.78 -42.08
CA GLN A 826 4.13 45.11 -43.30
C GLN A 826 2.67 44.72 -43.16
N ASP A 827 1.82 45.43 -43.88
CA ASP A 827 0.40 45.13 -43.96
C ASP A 827 -0.12 45.45 -45.36
N SER A 828 -1.21 44.82 -45.76
CA SER A 828 -1.82 45.01 -47.06
C SER A 828 -3.33 44.87 -46.99
N ILE A 829 -4.03 45.65 -47.80
CA ILE A 829 -5.47 45.52 -48.00
C ILE A 829 -5.77 45.35 -49.48
N SER A 830 -7.01 45.00 -49.82
CA SER A 830 -7.45 44.93 -51.22
C SER A 830 -8.31 46.14 -51.56
N VAL A 831 -8.05 46.77 -52.71
CA VAL A 831 -8.87 47.84 -53.26
C VAL A 831 -9.39 47.38 -54.61
N ILE A 832 -10.71 47.29 -54.74
CA ILE A 832 -11.39 46.84 -55.96
C ILE A 832 -12.08 48.04 -56.59
N LEU A 833 -11.65 48.45 -57.78
CA LEU A 833 -12.40 49.37 -58.62
C LEU A 833 -13.17 48.55 -59.63
N GLU A 834 -14.48 48.63 -59.60
CA GLU A 834 -15.36 47.94 -60.53
C GLU A 834 -16.35 48.92 -61.16
N VAL A 835 -16.69 48.71 -62.44
CA VAL A 835 -17.82 49.44 -63.04
C VAL A 835 -19.07 48.92 -62.35
N SER A 836 -19.99 49.82 -61.98
CA SER A 836 -21.34 49.46 -61.57
C SER A 836 -22.01 48.70 -62.73
N GLN A 837 -21.83 47.38 -62.73
CA GLN A 837 -22.69 46.49 -63.48
C GLN A 837 -23.96 46.44 -62.66
N GLY A 838 -25.07 46.88 -63.26
CA GLY A 838 -26.39 46.66 -62.65
C GLY A 838 -26.54 45.21 -62.22
N ASP A 839 -27.38 44.99 -61.22
CA ASP A 839 -27.62 43.72 -60.51
C ASP A 839 -27.09 42.46 -61.22
N GLN A 840 -25.89 42.03 -60.83
CA GLN A 840 -25.19 40.91 -61.43
C GLN A 840 -25.96 39.61 -61.17
N VAL A 841 -26.18 38.81 -62.22
CA VAL A 841 -26.71 37.44 -62.08
C VAL A 841 -25.68 36.55 -61.37
N ILE A 842 -26.08 35.94 -60.26
CA ILE A 842 -25.26 35.08 -59.41
C ILE A 842 -25.43 33.63 -59.84
N ASN A 843 -24.31 32.95 -60.10
CA ASN A 843 -24.28 31.52 -60.41
C ASN A 843 -24.18 30.72 -59.10
N ILE A 844 -25.15 29.85 -58.85
CA ILE A 844 -25.18 28.94 -57.70
C ILE A 844 -25.08 27.50 -58.24
N PRO A 845 -23.87 26.92 -58.33
CA PRO A 845 -23.64 25.68 -59.08
C PRO A 845 -24.26 24.43 -58.41
N ASP A 846 -24.53 24.48 -57.11
CA ASP A 846 -25.21 23.40 -56.39
C ASP A 846 -26.73 23.60 -56.48
N PRO A 847 -27.46 22.71 -57.19
CA PRO A 847 -28.89 22.89 -57.42
C PRO A 847 -29.72 22.76 -56.15
N ALA A 848 -29.22 22.04 -55.13
CA ALA A 848 -29.91 21.93 -53.85
C ALA A 848 -29.80 23.24 -53.07
N LEU A 849 -28.61 23.86 -53.07
CA LEU A 849 -28.41 25.18 -52.48
C LEU A 849 -29.23 26.26 -53.21
N GLU A 850 -29.22 26.28 -54.54
CA GLU A 850 -30.01 27.22 -55.33
C GLU A 850 -31.51 27.10 -55.01
N ALA A 851 -32.03 25.86 -54.92
CA ALA A 851 -33.42 25.62 -54.57
C ALA A 851 -33.79 26.16 -53.19
N VAL A 852 -32.91 26.00 -52.19
CA VAL A 852 -33.13 26.53 -50.83
C VAL A 852 -33.14 28.06 -50.84
N ILE A 853 -32.19 28.69 -51.54
CA ILE A 853 -32.10 30.15 -51.65
C ILE A 853 -33.34 30.72 -52.34
N ARG A 854 -33.78 30.13 -53.45
CA ARG A 854 -35.00 30.53 -54.16
C ARG A 854 -36.25 30.42 -53.28
N ALA A 855 -36.35 29.34 -52.51
CA ALA A 855 -37.45 29.15 -51.58
C ALA A 855 -37.44 30.22 -50.49
N LYS A 856 -36.26 30.55 -49.94
CA LYS A 856 -36.10 31.58 -48.89
C LYS A 856 -36.45 32.98 -49.39
N LEU A 857 -36.09 33.29 -50.64
CA LEU A 857 -36.37 34.58 -51.29
C LEU A 857 -37.78 34.67 -51.88
N ASN A 858 -38.56 33.59 -51.85
CA ASN A 858 -39.85 33.49 -52.52
C ASN A 858 -39.76 33.82 -54.04
N LYS A 859 -38.67 33.36 -54.69
CA LYS A 859 -38.33 33.63 -56.10
C LYS A 859 -38.11 32.34 -56.88
N PRO A 860 -39.19 31.61 -57.26
CA PRO A 860 -39.10 30.28 -57.85
C PRO A 860 -38.57 30.26 -59.29
N THR A 861 -38.59 31.40 -59.99
CA THR A 861 -38.15 31.54 -61.39
C THR A 861 -37.41 32.86 -61.60
N GLY A 862 -36.72 32.99 -62.74
CA GLY A 862 -35.90 34.16 -63.07
C GLY A 862 -34.49 34.09 -62.49
N ASP A 863 -33.63 35.00 -62.93
CA ASP A 863 -32.24 35.04 -62.49
C ASP A 863 -32.15 35.46 -61.01
N LEU A 864 -31.30 34.78 -60.25
CA LEU A 864 -30.87 35.25 -58.94
C LEU A 864 -29.80 36.31 -59.15
N ILE A 865 -29.97 37.48 -58.57
CA ILE A 865 -29.06 38.61 -58.71
C ILE A 865 -28.44 38.98 -57.35
N LYS A 866 -27.34 39.74 -57.37
CA LYS A 866 -26.61 40.17 -56.16
C LYS A 866 -27.55 40.74 -55.09
N SER A 867 -28.45 41.66 -55.45
CA SER A 867 -29.39 42.27 -54.50
C SER A 867 -30.39 41.28 -53.89
N ASP A 868 -30.74 40.20 -54.59
CA ASP A 868 -31.57 39.15 -53.99
C ASP A 868 -30.81 38.47 -52.83
N LEU A 869 -29.54 38.13 -53.05
CA LEU A 869 -28.69 37.43 -52.07
C LEU A 869 -28.34 38.34 -50.89
N GLU A 870 -28.11 39.64 -51.12
CA GLU A 870 -27.95 40.64 -50.06
C GLU A 870 -29.18 40.75 -49.14
N GLY A 871 -30.36 40.34 -49.61
CA GLY A 871 -31.59 40.27 -48.81
C GLY A 871 -31.66 39.10 -47.82
N LEU A 872 -30.75 38.14 -47.90
CA LEU A 872 -30.72 37.00 -46.98
C LEU A 872 -30.13 37.40 -45.63
N LEU A 873 -30.94 37.29 -44.57
CA LEU A 873 -30.51 37.46 -43.17
C LEU A 873 -30.28 36.12 -42.46
N GLU A 874 -30.99 35.07 -42.87
CA GLU A 874 -30.87 33.72 -42.33
C GLU A 874 -31.07 32.70 -43.45
N LEU A 875 -30.38 31.57 -43.38
CA LEU A 875 -30.53 30.48 -44.34
C LEU A 875 -30.37 29.12 -43.65
N ASP A 876 -31.44 28.32 -43.65
CA ASP A 876 -31.39 26.91 -43.26
C ASP A 876 -31.38 26.03 -44.51
N ALA A 877 -30.22 25.46 -44.77
CA ALA A 877 -29.96 24.54 -45.87
C ALA A 877 -29.52 23.16 -45.34
N SER A 878 -29.97 22.79 -44.14
CA SER A 878 -29.64 21.50 -43.53
C SER A 878 -30.30 20.30 -44.23
N ASN A 879 -29.58 19.17 -44.27
CA ASN A 879 -30.04 17.91 -44.86
C ASN A 879 -30.55 18.06 -46.31
N LYS A 880 -29.74 18.70 -47.15
CA LYS A 880 -30.04 18.97 -48.57
C LYS A 880 -29.07 18.30 -49.53
N LYS A 881 -28.06 17.61 -49.01
CA LYS A 881 -26.97 16.99 -49.80
C LYS A 881 -26.17 18.03 -50.59
N ILE A 882 -25.99 19.21 -50.00
CA ILE A 882 -25.18 20.29 -50.57
C ILE A 882 -23.71 19.92 -50.42
N SER A 883 -22.91 20.18 -51.44
CA SER A 883 -21.46 19.96 -51.41
C SER A 883 -20.65 21.18 -51.83
N ASN A 884 -21.28 22.12 -52.54
CA ASN A 884 -20.66 23.35 -53.00
C ASN A 884 -21.50 24.55 -52.58
N ILE A 885 -20.88 25.45 -51.81
CA ILE A 885 -21.54 26.64 -51.27
C ILE A 885 -21.20 27.94 -52.02
N THR A 886 -20.60 27.83 -53.22
CA THR A 886 -20.37 28.97 -54.12
C THR A 886 -21.68 29.69 -54.43
N GLY A 887 -21.65 31.01 -54.42
CA GLY A 887 -22.79 31.91 -54.51
C GLY A 887 -23.19 32.50 -53.14
N LEU A 888 -22.87 31.85 -52.01
CA LEU A 888 -23.14 32.41 -50.69
C LEU A 888 -22.25 33.59 -50.33
N GLU A 889 -21.09 33.78 -50.99
CA GLU A 889 -20.21 34.92 -50.76
C GLU A 889 -20.89 36.28 -51.01
N TYR A 890 -21.99 36.30 -51.77
CA TYR A 890 -22.80 37.50 -52.04
C TYR A 890 -23.89 37.76 -50.98
N ALA A 891 -24.16 36.82 -50.08
CA ALA A 891 -25.13 36.97 -48.99
C ALA A 891 -24.52 37.75 -47.80
N VAL A 892 -23.94 38.92 -48.06
CA VAL A 892 -23.10 39.68 -47.09
C VAL A 892 -23.83 40.14 -45.82
N ASN A 893 -25.16 40.15 -45.83
CA ASN A 893 -26.00 40.52 -44.67
C ASN A 893 -26.46 39.30 -43.84
N LEU A 894 -26.02 38.09 -44.21
CA LEU A 894 -26.38 36.86 -43.53
C LEU A 894 -25.87 36.86 -42.08
N GLN A 895 -26.76 36.54 -41.15
CA GLN A 895 -26.51 36.49 -39.70
C GLN A 895 -26.56 35.06 -39.16
N GLU A 896 -27.38 34.19 -39.75
CA GLU A 896 -27.50 32.79 -39.36
C GLU A 896 -27.44 31.86 -40.57
N LEU A 897 -26.57 30.85 -40.49
CA LEU A 897 -26.36 29.86 -41.54
C LEU A 897 -26.34 28.45 -40.96
N ASN A 898 -27.33 27.64 -41.32
CA ASN A 898 -27.38 26.22 -40.98
C ASN A 898 -27.11 25.36 -42.22
N LEU A 899 -25.97 24.68 -42.20
CA LEU A 899 -25.49 23.78 -43.25
C LEU A 899 -25.31 22.34 -42.72
N THR A 900 -25.91 21.99 -41.59
CA THR A 900 -25.78 20.65 -40.98
C THR A 900 -26.36 19.54 -41.86
N TRP A 901 -25.79 18.35 -41.76
CA TRP A 901 -26.14 17.17 -42.53
C TRP A 901 -25.98 17.39 -44.05
N ASN A 902 -24.81 17.86 -44.48
CA ASN A 902 -24.42 18.04 -45.88
C ASN A 902 -22.99 17.50 -46.14
N ASP A 903 -22.47 17.59 -47.36
CA ASP A 903 -21.13 17.06 -47.73
C ASP A 903 -20.15 18.20 -48.10
N ILE A 904 -20.05 19.21 -47.22
CA ILE A 904 -19.27 20.43 -47.47
C ILE A 904 -17.84 20.24 -46.96
N SER A 905 -16.85 20.52 -47.82
CA SER A 905 -15.41 20.46 -47.49
C SER A 905 -14.67 21.78 -47.71
N ASP A 906 -15.20 22.65 -48.58
CA ASP A 906 -14.65 23.98 -48.85
C ASP A 906 -15.59 25.05 -48.30
N ILE A 907 -15.11 25.81 -47.32
CA ILE A 907 -15.82 26.93 -46.71
C ILE A 907 -15.28 28.30 -47.11
N SER A 908 -14.41 28.37 -48.12
CA SER A 908 -13.86 29.65 -48.62
C SER A 908 -14.92 30.68 -49.04
N PRO A 909 -16.11 30.31 -49.57
CA PRO A 909 -17.16 31.30 -49.86
C PRO A 909 -17.69 32.05 -48.63
N LEU A 910 -17.43 31.56 -47.41
CA LEU A 910 -17.89 32.21 -46.18
C LEU A 910 -16.99 33.38 -45.72
N ALA A 911 -15.79 33.54 -46.29
CA ALA A 911 -14.76 34.43 -45.74
C ALA A 911 -15.17 35.91 -45.62
N GLY A 912 -16.08 36.37 -46.47
CA GLY A 912 -16.57 37.75 -46.50
C GLY A 912 -17.84 38.00 -45.68
N LEU A 913 -18.45 36.98 -45.07
CA LEU A 913 -19.76 37.09 -44.41
C LEU A 913 -19.64 37.66 -42.99
N THR A 914 -19.03 38.84 -42.84
CA THR A 914 -18.65 39.40 -41.53
C THR A 914 -19.82 39.73 -40.60
N ASN A 915 -21.07 39.70 -41.08
CA ASN A 915 -22.28 39.87 -40.28
C ASN A 915 -22.77 38.56 -39.64
N LEU A 916 -22.14 37.42 -39.98
CA LEU A 916 -22.54 36.11 -39.49
C LEU A 916 -22.31 36.01 -37.97
N LYS A 917 -23.36 35.61 -37.26
CA LYS A 917 -23.37 35.39 -35.80
C LYS A 917 -23.44 33.90 -35.47
N THR A 918 -24.12 33.12 -36.29
CA THR A 918 -24.36 31.71 -36.05
C THR A 918 -24.00 30.90 -37.29
N LEU A 919 -23.11 29.93 -37.11
CA LEU A 919 -22.73 28.97 -38.15
C LEU A 919 -22.84 27.54 -37.62
N TYR A 920 -23.69 26.75 -38.27
CA TYR A 920 -23.82 25.32 -38.01
C TYR A 920 -23.36 24.53 -39.23
N LEU A 921 -22.38 23.64 -39.06
CA LEU A 921 -21.81 22.82 -40.12
C LEU A 921 -21.52 21.43 -39.56
N ASN A 922 -22.14 20.38 -40.10
CA ASN A 922 -21.92 18.99 -39.68
C ASN A 922 -22.15 18.08 -40.88
N PRO A 923 -21.32 17.05 -41.14
CA PRO A 923 -21.55 16.15 -42.26
C PRO A 923 -22.80 15.25 -42.11
N ASP A 924 -23.40 14.82 -43.24
CA ASP A 924 -24.56 13.88 -43.27
C ASP A 924 -24.18 12.43 -42.94
N GLN A 925 -22.98 12.00 -43.35
CA GLN A 925 -22.54 10.61 -43.26
C GLN A 925 -21.71 10.39 -41.99
N GLY A 926 -22.20 9.54 -41.09
CA GLY A 926 -21.64 9.23 -39.76
C GLY A 926 -20.30 8.48 -39.72
N TYR A 927 -19.35 8.77 -40.61
CA TYR A 927 -17.96 8.32 -40.51
C TYR A 927 -17.05 9.39 -41.12
N PHE A 928 -16.14 9.94 -40.29
CA PHE A 928 -15.19 11.02 -40.56
C PHE A 928 -14.56 10.98 -41.95
N LYS A 929 -14.71 12.06 -42.73
CA LYS A 929 -14.12 12.13 -44.09
C LYS A 929 -13.44 13.43 -44.50
N PHE A 930 -13.60 14.53 -43.77
CA PHE A 930 -13.13 15.82 -44.28
C PHE A 930 -12.26 16.56 -43.26
N HIS A 931 -11.01 16.81 -43.66
CA HIS A 931 -10.27 17.95 -43.15
C HIS A 931 -11.01 19.21 -43.56
N ILE A 932 -11.15 20.15 -42.63
CA ILE A 932 -11.70 21.46 -42.92
C ILE A 932 -10.68 22.52 -42.56
N ASP A 933 -10.45 23.45 -43.49
CA ASP A 933 -9.61 24.62 -43.25
C ASP A 933 -10.46 25.72 -42.63
N LEU A 934 -10.11 26.14 -41.41
CA LEU A 934 -10.82 27.19 -40.67
C LEU A 934 -10.36 28.61 -41.05
N SER A 935 -9.33 28.77 -41.88
CA SER A 935 -8.81 30.08 -42.29
C SER A 935 -9.87 31.07 -42.82
N PRO A 936 -10.88 30.64 -43.59
CA PRO A 936 -11.98 31.51 -44.01
C PRO A 936 -12.76 32.14 -42.86
N LEU A 937 -12.75 31.53 -41.66
CA LEU A 937 -13.52 32.03 -40.51
C LEU A 937 -12.82 33.16 -39.76
N ALA A 938 -11.51 33.41 -39.98
CA ALA A 938 -10.71 34.31 -39.16
C ALA A 938 -11.19 35.78 -39.14
N GLY A 939 -11.90 36.21 -40.18
CA GLY A 939 -12.49 37.55 -40.29
C GLY A 939 -13.91 37.68 -39.75
N LEU A 940 -14.54 36.59 -39.32
CA LEU A 940 -15.96 36.55 -38.92
C LEU A 940 -16.14 36.94 -37.44
N THR A 941 -15.57 38.07 -37.04
CA THR A 941 -15.46 38.51 -35.62
C THR A 941 -16.81 38.80 -34.94
N ASN A 942 -17.92 38.71 -35.67
CA ASN A 942 -19.28 38.79 -35.12
C ASN A 942 -19.87 37.42 -34.75
N LEU A 943 -19.16 36.32 -34.99
CA LEU A 943 -19.61 34.99 -34.60
C LEU A 943 -19.77 34.88 -33.08
N GLU A 944 -20.96 34.44 -32.68
CA GLU A 944 -21.37 34.14 -31.32
C GLU A 944 -21.51 32.62 -31.12
N THR A 945 -21.93 31.89 -32.17
CA THR A 945 -22.08 30.43 -32.15
C THR A 945 -21.39 29.78 -33.36
N LEU A 946 -20.51 28.82 -33.08
CA LEU A 946 -19.83 28.01 -34.07
C LEU A 946 -19.95 26.52 -33.72
N TRP A 947 -20.65 25.76 -34.56
CA TRP A 947 -20.81 24.31 -34.39
C TRP A 947 -20.27 23.59 -35.62
N ILE A 948 -19.11 22.95 -35.48
CA ILE A 948 -18.40 22.21 -36.53
C ILE A 948 -17.99 20.82 -35.99
N PRO A 949 -18.92 19.95 -35.58
CA PRO A 949 -18.56 18.62 -35.13
C PRO A 949 -18.27 17.70 -36.33
N ASN A 950 -17.57 16.60 -36.09
CA ASN A 950 -17.29 15.52 -37.05
C ASN A 950 -16.44 15.92 -38.26
N TYR A 951 -15.72 17.04 -38.16
CA TYR A 951 -14.63 17.40 -39.07
C TYR A 951 -13.26 17.10 -38.45
N ILE A 952 -12.26 16.87 -39.30
CA ILE A 952 -10.87 16.75 -38.86
C ILE A 952 -10.25 18.13 -38.82
N ILE A 953 -10.07 18.65 -37.60
CA ILE A 953 -9.48 19.97 -37.32
C ILE A 953 -8.17 19.74 -36.55
N SER A 954 -7.13 20.48 -36.93
CA SER A 954 -5.83 20.45 -36.24
C SER A 954 -5.30 21.83 -35.87
N ASP A 955 -5.69 22.87 -36.61
CA ASP A 955 -5.28 24.25 -36.36
C ASP A 955 -6.47 25.10 -35.90
N LEU A 956 -6.37 25.63 -34.68
CA LEU A 956 -7.34 26.54 -34.08
C LEU A 956 -6.95 28.02 -34.21
N SER A 957 -5.77 28.34 -34.77
CA SER A 957 -5.28 29.71 -34.94
C SER A 957 -6.27 30.68 -35.60
N PRO A 958 -7.07 30.26 -36.61
CA PRO A 958 -8.08 31.15 -37.21
C PRO A 958 -9.18 31.58 -36.25
N LEU A 959 -9.39 30.88 -35.13
CA LEU A 959 -10.46 31.19 -34.17
C LEU A 959 -10.05 32.24 -33.13
N SER A 960 -8.75 32.57 -33.02
CA SER A 960 -8.20 33.40 -31.96
C SER A 960 -8.80 34.82 -31.87
N SER A 961 -9.25 35.38 -33.00
CA SER A 961 -9.86 36.71 -33.11
C SER A 961 -11.38 36.71 -32.84
N LEU A 962 -12.01 35.53 -32.71
CA LEU A 962 -13.47 35.39 -32.62
C LEU A 962 -13.99 35.57 -31.20
N THR A 963 -13.58 36.66 -30.55
CA THR A 963 -13.77 36.91 -29.11
C THR A 963 -15.22 37.08 -28.67
N LYS A 964 -16.17 37.15 -29.61
CA LYS A 964 -17.62 37.18 -29.33
C LYS A 964 -18.24 35.80 -29.19
N LEU A 965 -17.50 34.72 -29.46
CA LEU A 965 -18.00 33.37 -29.30
C LEU A 965 -18.44 33.12 -27.85
N THR A 966 -19.68 32.66 -27.72
CA THR A 966 -20.27 32.14 -26.48
C THR A 966 -20.49 30.64 -26.55
N ASN A 967 -20.58 30.06 -27.76
CA ASN A 967 -20.77 28.63 -27.97
C ASN A 967 -19.85 28.12 -29.09
N LEU A 968 -18.90 27.26 -28.72
CA LEU A 968 -17.95 26.64 -29.64
C LEU A 968 -18.02 25.12 -29.52
N ARG A 969 -18.28 24.43 -30.62
CA ARG A 969 -18.39 22.97 -30.64
C ARG A 969 -17.61 22.36 -31.80
N LEU A 970 -16.53 21.67 -31.47
CA LEU A 970 -15.56 21.06 -32.38
C LEU A 970 -15.32 19.57 -32.04
N SER A 971 -16.36 18.88 -31.57
CA SER A 971 -16.27 17.46 -31.20
C SER A 971 -16.03 16.55 -32.39
N SER A 972 -15.25 15.49 -32.25
CA SER A 972 -15.06 14.46 -33.28
C SER A 972 -15.23 13.04 -32.73
N GLU A 973 -16.35 12.83 -32.02
CA GLU A 973 -16.73 11.54 -31.44
C GLU A 973 -17.83 10.87 -32.29
N ASP A 974 -17.71 9.56 -32.58
CA ASP A 974 -18.70 8.77 -33.35
C ASP A 974 -19.55 7.80 -32.50
N GLY A 975 -19.52 7.93 -31.17
CA GLY A 975 -20.34 7.13 -30.26
C GLY A 975 -19.82 5.72 -29.96
N TYR A 976 -18.66 5.28 -30.48
CA TYR A 976 -18.13 3.91 -30.25
C TYR A 976 -16.68 3.80 -29.71
N SER A 977 -16.20 4.84 -29.00
CA SER A 977 -15.12 4.74 -27.98
C SER A 977 -13.68 5.09 -28.37
N LYS A 978 -13.39 5.75 -29.50
CA LYS A 978 -12.12 6.48 -29.68
C LYS A 978 -12.32 7.79 -30.43
N GLY A 979 -11.76 8.86 -29.88
CA GLY A 979 -11.68 10.15 -30.57
C GLY A 979 -10.80 10.07 -31.82
N HIS A 980 -11.26 10.66 -32.93
CA HIS A 980 -10.51 10.74 -34.19
C HIS A 980 -9.97 12.15 -34.49
N GLY A 981 -10.17 13.09 -33.58
CA GLY A 981 -9.76 14.48 -33.73
C GLY A 981 -8.27 14.63 -33.60
N LEU A 982 -7.75 15.73 -34.16
CA LEU A 982 -6.33 16.06 -34.13
C LEU A 982 -6.03 17.28 -33.26
N ILE A 983 -7.04 17.86 -32.59
CA ILE A 983 -6.84 19.00 -31.70
C ILE A 983 -6.08 18.52 -30.46
N ASN A 984 -4.93 19.13 -30.20
CA ASN A 984 -4.11 18.90 -29.00
C ASN A 984 -3.65 20.20 -28.34
N ASP A 985 -3.58 21.31 -29.08
CA ASP A 985 -3.22 22.64 -28.59
C ASP A 985 -4.46 23.55 -28.49
N LEU A 986 -4.74 24.02 -27.27
CA LEU A 986 -5.84 24.94 -26.98
C LEU A 986 -5.38 26.41 -26.83
N THR A 987 -4.09 26.69 -26.96
CA THR A 987 -3.53 28.05 -26.85
C THR A 987 -4.24 29.06 -27.76
N PRO A 988 -4.58 28.74 -29.02
CA PRO A 988 -5.27 29.70 -29.89
C PRO A 988 -6.63 30.18 -29.38
N ILE A 989 -7.31 29.38 -28.57
CA ILE A 989 -8.64 29.73 -28.03
C ILE A 989 -8.59 30.29 -26.61
N ALA A 990 -7.40 30.46 -26.01
CA ALA A 990 -7.25 30.97 -24.64
C ALA A 990 -7.89 32.36 -24.42
N GLY A 991 -7.92 33.19 -25.47
CA GLY A 991 -8.52 34.53 -25.45
C GLY A 991 -10.05 34.57 -25.57
N LEU A 992 -10.73 33.44 -25.79
CA LEU A 992 -12.18 33.36 -25.98
C LEU A 992 -12.94 33.38 -24.63
N VAL A 993 -12.66 34.38 -23.81
CA VAL A 993 -13.13 34.49 -22.41
C VAL A 993 -14.65 34.64 -22.24
N ASN A 994 -15.38 34.89 -23.34
CA ASN A 994 -16.85 34.99 -23.35
C ASN A 994 -17.54 33.63 -23.58
N LEU A 995 -16.78 32.53 -23.75
CA LEU A 995 -17.36 31.21 -23.93
C LEU A 995 -18.20 30.79 -22.71
N GLU A 996 -19.43 30.38 -22.99
CA GLU A 996 -20.37 29.75 -22.07
C GLU A 996 -20.46 28.23 -22.31
N LYS A 997 -20.25 27.78 -23.56
CA LYS A 997 -20.34 26.37 -23.95
C LYS A 997 -19.15 25.98 -24.82
N LEU A 998 -18.43 24.93 -24.43
CA LEU A 998 -17.27 24.42 -25.16
C LEU A 998 -17.33 22.89 -25.29
N ASP A 999 -17.47 22.40 -26.53
CA ASP A 999 -17.45 20.96 -26.85
C ASP A 999 -16.19 20.60 -27.65
N LEU A 1000 -15.33 19.80 -27.04
CA LEU A 1000 -14.06 19.32 -27.59
C LEU A 1000 -13.90 17.80 -27.44
N ARG A 1001 -15.01 17.06 -27.38
CA ARG A 1001 -14.99 15.59 -27.23
C ARG A 1001 -14.29 14.91 -28.39
N GLY A 1002 -13.60 13.81 -28.10
CA GLY A 1002 -13.02 12.93 -29.12
C GLY A 1002 -11.75 13.48 -29.79
N ASN A 1003 -10.98 14.33 -29.11
CA ASN A 1003 -9.73 14.92 -29.60
C ASN A 1003 -8.49 14.28 -28.92
N GLN A 1004 -7.33 14.95 -29.01
CA GLN A 1004 -6.04 14.51 -28.43
C GLN A 1004 -5.54 15.49 -27.36
N ILE A 1005 -6.46 16.09 -26.62
CA ILE A 1005 -6.15 17.14 -25.63
C ILE A 1005 -5.59 16.48 -24.38
N SER A 1006 -4.43 16.93 -23.91
CA SER A 1006 -3.85 16.55 -22.61
C SER A 1006 -3.70 17.74 -21.67
N ASP A 1007 -3.48 18.94 -22.23
CA ASP A 1007 -3.35 20.19 -21.50
C ASP A 1007 -4.60 21.07 -21.71
N ILE A 1008 -5.31 21.34 -20.61
CA ILE A 1008 -6.46 22.27 -20.59
C ILE A 1008 -6.16 23.58 -19.86
N THR A 1009 -4.91 23.85 -19.48
CA THR A 1009 -4.51 25.12 -18.85
C THR A 1009 -4.88 26.37 -19.65
N PRO A 1010 -4.91 26.38 -21.00
CA PRO A 1010 -5.35 27.55 -21.77
C PRO A 1010 -6.81 27.97 -21.49
N LEU A 1011 -7.63 27.07 -20.93
CA LEU A 1011 -9.02 27.36 -20.58
C LEU A 1011 -9.17 28.21 -19.30
N GLY A 1012 -8.09 28.48 -18.55
CA GLY A 1012 -8.15 29.07 -17.20
C GLY A 1012 -8.76 30.46 -17.08
N GLN A 1013 -8.89 31.20 -18.19
CA GLN A 1013 -9.54 32.52 -18.22
C GLN A 1013 -11.04 32.47 -18.57
N MET A 1014 -11.58 31.31 -18.94
CA MET A 1014 -12.98 31.14 -19.37
C MET A 1014 -13.96 31.04 -18.19
N ARG A 1015 -14.01 32.09 -17.35
CA ARG A 1015 -14.82 32.10 -16.12
C ARG A 1015 -16.34 32.11 -16.35
N ASN A 1016 -16.77 32.37 -17.58
CA ASN A 1016 -18.18 32.37 -17.99
C ASN A 1016 -18.68 30.99 -18.44
N LEU A 1017 -17.80 29.98 -18.46
CA LEU A 1017 -18.14 28.65 -18.95
C LEU A 1017 -19.17 27.98 -18.05
N LYS A 1018 -20.26 27.49 -18.66
CA LYS A 1018 -21.37 26.76 -18.04
C LYS A 1018 -21.37 25.29 -18.46
N GLU A 1019 -21.02 25.00 -19.71
CA GLU A 1019 -21.02 23.63 -20.25
C GLU A 1019 -19.64 23.31 -20.85
N LEU A 1020 -18.97 22.27 -20.33
CA LEU A 1020 -17.66 21.82 -20.81
C LEU A 1020 -17.69 20.32 -21.12
N TRP A 1021 -17.44 19.97 -22.38
CA TRP A 1021 -17.37 18.59 -22.84
C TRP A 1021 -15.97 18.24 -23.35
N LEU A 1022 -15.30 17.35 -22.64
CA LEU A 1022 -13.92 16.92 -22.83
C LEU A 1022 -13.76 15.39 -22.84
N ARG A 1023 -14.85 14.64 -22.99
CA ARG A 1023 -14.84 13.18 -23.08
C ARG A 1023 -13.93 12.66 -24.20
N CYS A 1024 -13.31 11.49 -24.01
CA CYS A 1024 -12.42 10.84 -24.98
C CYS A 1024 -11.26 11.74 -25.42
N ASN A 1025 -10.47 12.19 -24.43
CA ASN A 1025 -9.23 12.92 -24.62
C ASN A 1025 -8.09 12.20 -23.85
N GLN A 1026 -7.00 12.90 -23.54
CA GLN A 1026 -5.82 12.39 -22.82
C GLN A 1026 -5.55 13.21 -21.54
N ILE A 1027 -6.63 13.69 -20.90
CA ILE A 1027 -6.55 14.61 -19.77
C ILE A 1027 -6.25 13.84 -18.47
N THR A 1028 -5.38 14.41 -17.66
CA THR A 1028 -5.02 13.93 -16.31
C THR A 1028 -5.25 15.03 -15.28
N ASP A 1029 -4.77 16.25 -15.58
CA ASP A 1029 -4.87 17.41 -14.70
C ASP A 1029 -6.09 18.28 -15.06
N ILE A 1030 -7.00 18.43 -14.09
CA ILE A 1030 -8.18 19.32 -14.18
C ILE A 1030 -8.14 20.49 -13.20
N SER A 1031 -6.97 20.83 -12.64
CA SER A 1031 -6.76 21.94 -11.68
C SER A 1031 -7.32 23.28 -12.17
N VAL A 1032 -7.24 23.53 -13.48
CA VAL A 1032 -7.76 24.73 -14.11
C VAL A 1032 -9.28 24.94 -13.90
N LEU A 1033 -10.04 23.86 -13.70
CA LEU A 1033 -11.49 23.91 -13.53
C LEU A 1033 -11.91 24.61 -12.23
N ALA A 1034 -11.03 24.69 -11.22
CA ALA A 1034 -11.31 25.38 -9.97
C ALA A 1034 -11.67 26.87 -10.17
N ASN A 1035 -11.30 27.47 -11.30
CA ASN A 1035 -11.61 28.86 -11.65
C ASN A 1035 -12.98 29.04 -12.33
N MET A 1036 -13.70 27.95 -12.64
CA MET A 1036 -14.93 27.95 -13.44
C MET A 1036 -16.19 27.87 -12.55
N ALA A 1037 -16.36 28.83 -11.63
CA ALA A 1037 -17.45 28.81 -10.63
C ALA A 1037 -18.89 28.78 -11.21
N ASN A 1038 -19.05 29.15 -12.48
CA ASN A 1038 -20.33 29.12 -13.20
C ASN A 1038 -20.59 27.79 -13.93
N LEU A 1039 -19.72 26.80 -13.79
CA LEU A 1039 -19.85 25.53 -14.49
C LEU A 1039 -21.06 24.74 -13.96
N GLU A 1040 -21.94 24.35 -14.87
CA GLU A 1040 -23.22 23.67 -14.62
C GLU A 1040 -23.17 22.21 -15.10
N VAL A 1041 -22.51 21.97 -16.24
CA VAL A 1041 -22.36 20.64 -16.88
C VAL A 1041 -20.90 20.37 -17.18
N LEU A 1042 -20.40 19.23 -16.69
CA LEU A 1042 -19.02 18.79 -16.91
C LEU A 1042 -18.96 17.33 -17.38
N ILE A 1043 -18.47 17.13 -18.60
CA ILE A 1043 -18.36 15.79 -19.22
C ILE A 1043 -16.89 15.51 -19.51
N ILE A 1044 -16.24 14.71 -18.66
CA ILE A 1044 -14.80 14.38 -18.67
C ILE A 1044 -14.54 12.87 -18.74
N SER A 1045 -15.54 12.08 -19.11
CA SER A 1045 -15.45 10.63 -19.24
C SER A 1045 -14.37 10.15 -20.21
N VAL A 1046 -13.88 8.92 -20.05
CA VAL A 1046 -12.88 8.30 -20.95
C VAL A 1046 -11.63 9.18 -21.06
N ASN A 1047 -11.02 9.45 -19.91
CA ASN A 1047 -9.73 10.12 -19.74
C ASN A 1047 -8.90 9.29 -18.73
N THR A 1048 -7.88 9.88 -18.11
CA THR A 1048 -7.08 9.24 -17.06
C THR A 1048 -7.00 10.12 -15.81
N ILE A 1049 -8.14 10.68 -15.41
CA ILE A 1049 -8.27 11.58 -14.26
C ILE A 1049 -8.43 10.74 -12.98
N ASP A 1050 -7.63 11.02 -11.96
CA ASP A 1050 -7.72 10.41 -10.63
C ASP A 1050 -8.13 11.42 -9.55
N ASP A 1051 -7.65 12.67 -9.66
CA ASP A 1051 -7.96 13.77 -8.76
C ASP A 1051 -9.11 14.65 -9.28
N ILE A 1052 -10.19 14.70 -8.49
CA ILE A 1052 -11.34 15.60 -8.71
C ILE A 1052 -11.45 16.69 -7.63
N SER A 1053 -10.41 16.91 -6.83
CA SER A 1053 -10.31 18.01 -5.87
C SER A 1053 -10.60 19.40 -6.47
N PRO A 1054 -10.26 19.71 -7.75
CA PRO A 1054 -10.57 21.00 -8.34
C PRO A 1054 -12.07 21.26 -8.55
N LEU A 1055 -12.90 20.21 -8.47
CA LEU A 1055 -14.36 20.35 -8.51
C LEU A 1055 -14.93 20.84 -7.19
N SER A 1056 -14.12 20.83 -6.11
CA SER A 1056 -14.55 21.33 -4.81
C SER A 1056 -14.92 22.82 -4.91
N GLY A 1057 -16.15 23.14 -4.50
CA GLY A 1057 -16.67 24.51 -4.57
C GLY A 1057 -17.32 24.92 -5.89
N LEU A 1058 -17.35 24.07 -6.92
CA LEU A 1058 -18.11 24.31 -8.16
C LEU A 1058 -19.61 24.06 -7.96
N THR A 1059 -20.22 24.77 -7.02
CA THR A 1059 -21.57 24.48 -6.50
C THR A 1059 -22.70 24.67 -7.51
N SER A 1060 -22.41 25.22 -8.68
CA SER A 1060 -23.36 25.37 -9.80
C SER A 1060 -23.54 24.06 -10.58
N LEU A 1061 -22.63 23.09 -10.43
CA LEU A 1061 -22.70 21.81 -11.11
C LEU A 1061 -23.98 21.05 -10.75
N TRP A 1062 -24.71 20.65 -11.78
CA TRP A 1062 -25.88 19.78 -11.67
C TRP A 1062 -25.73 18.48 -12.48
N ASP A 1063 -24.84 18.46 -13.49
CA ASP A 1063 -24.54 17.27 -14.31
C ASP A 1063 -23.03 17.01 -14.39
N ILE A 1064 -22.60 15.83 -13.94
CA ILE A 1064 -21.23 15.35 -14.07
C ILE A 1064 -21.22 13.96 -14.69
N GLU A 1065 -20.53 13.82 -15.83
CA GLU A 1065 -20.14 12.54 -16.38
C GLU A 1065 -18.62 12.39 -16.36
N ALA A 1066 -18.12 11.42 -15.61
CA ALA A 1066 -16.70 11.13 -15.45
C ALA A 1066 -16.42 9.62 -15.45
N TYR A 1067 -17.18 8.85 -16.26
CA TYR A 1067 -17.01 7.41 -16.36
C TYR A 1067 -15.73 6.99 -17.11
N ASP A 1068 -15.24 5.78 -16.87
CA ASP A 1068 -13.98 5.24 -17.41
C ASP A 1068 -12.80 6.22 -17.16
N ASN A 1069 -12.53 6.48 -15.88
CA ASN A 1069 -11.41 7.27 -15.36
C ASN A 1069 -10.70 6.47 -14.23
N GLN A 1070 -9.89 7.12 -13.40
CA GLN A 1070 -9.16 6.51 -12.27
C GLN A 1070 -9.59 7.09 -10.91
N ILE A 1071 -10.79 7.66 -10.83
CA ILE A 1071 -11.30 8.35 -9.64
C ILE A 1071 -11.53 7.33 -8.52
N SER A 1072 -11.07 7.64 -7.30
CA SER A 1072 -11.29 6.80 -6.12
C SER A 1072 -11.87 7.55 -4.91
N ASP A 1073 -11.63 8.86 -4.82
CA ASP A 1073 -12.13 9.73 -3.76
C ASP A 1073 -13.27 10.63 -4.27
N LEU A 1074 -14.42 10.56 -3.61
CA LEU A 1074 -15.60 11.38 -3.92
C LEU A 1074 -15.81 12.53 -2.94
N THR A 1075 -14.95 12.71 -1.93
CA THR A 1075 -15.08 13.80 -0.95
C THR A 1075 -15.19 15.20 -1.58
N PRO A 1076 -14.54 15.55 -2.71
CA PRO A 1076 -14.72 16.85 -3.36
C PRO A 1076 -16.17 17.11 -3.82
N LEU A 1077 -16.96 16.06 -4.08
CA LEU A 1077 -18.35 16.18 -4.53
C LEU A 1077 -19.35 16.47 -3.39
N SER A 1078 -18.95 16.28 -2.14
CA SER A 1078 -19.84 16.32 -0.97
C SER A 1078 -20.59 17.65 -0.77
N GLY A 1079 -20.00 18.75 -1.23
CA GLY A 1079 -20.60 20.10 -1.19
C GLY A 1079 -21.47 20.44 -2.40
N LEU A 1080 -21.49 19.61 -3.46
CA LEU A 1080 -22.15 19.89 -4.73
C LEU A 1080 -23.65 19.55 -4.69
N THR A 1081 -24.36 20.15 -3.73
CA THR A 1081 -25.76 19.84 -3.40
C THR A 1081 -26.78 20.14 -4.53
N ASN A 1082 -26.34 20.73 -5.64
CA ASN A 1082 -27.16 20.93 -6.84
C ASN A 1082 -27.11 19.76 -7.84
N LEU A 1083 -26.24 18.75 -7.62
CA LEU A 1083 -26.14 17.58 -8.48
C LEU A 1083 -27.47 16.84 -8.61
N ASP A 1084 -27.88 16.67 -9.86
CA ASP A 1084 -29.05 15.91 -10.31
C ASP A 1084 -28.64 14.66 -11.09
N ASN A 1085 -27.55 14.75 -11.88
CA ASN A 1085 -26.99 13.67 -12.68
C ASN A 1085 -25.51 13.43 -12.33
N LEU A 1086 -25.16 12.20 -11.96
CA LEU A 1086 -23.80 11.78 -11.67
C LEU A 1086 -23.49 10.41 -12.27
N ASN A 1087 -22.57 10.37 -13.22
CA ASN A 1087 -22.11 9.14 -13.84
C ASN A 1087 -20.60 8.92 -13.59
N LEU A 1088 -20.29 7.90 -12.78
CA LEU A 1088 -18.96 7.53 -12.32
C LEU A 1088 -18.64 6.05 -12.62
N ASN A 1089 -19.33 5.44 -13.58
CA ASN A 1089 -19.08 4.06 -14.00
C ASN A 1089 -17.61 3.82 -14.39
N GLY A 1090 -17.01 2.66 -14.11
CA GLY A 1090 -15.67 2.33 -14.59
C GLY A 1090 -14.57 3.15 -13.91
N ASN A 1091 -14.62 3.27 -12.58
CA ASN A 1091 -13.64 3.99 -11.77
C ASN A 1091 -13.10 3.06 -10.66
N LEU A 1092 -12.39 3.63 -9.68
CA LEU A 1092 -11.76 2.91 -8.55
C LEU A 1092 -12.45 3.20 -7.21
N ILE A 1093 -13.72 3.58 -7.24
CA ILE A 1093 -14.49 4.04 -6.08
C ILE A 1093 -14.79 2.87 -5.14
N LYS A 1094 -14.53 3.05 -3.85
CA LYS A 1094 -14.84 2.07 -2.78
C LYS A 1094 -15.87 2.61 -1.80
N ASP A 1095 -15.72 3.87 -1.44
CA ASP A 1095 -16.58 4.57 -0.49
C ASP A 1095 -17.41 5.63 -1.22
N ILE A 1096 -18.70 5.67 -0.92
CA ILE A 1096 -19.66 6.61 -1.48
C ILE A 1096 -20.33 7.47 -0.39
N GLU A 1097 -19.82 7.46 0.85
CA GLU A 1097 -20.35 8.25 1.97
C GLU A 1097 -20.42 9.75 1.65
N ALA A 1098 -19.47 10.26 0.87
CA ALA A 1098 -19.45 11.65 0.42
C ALA A 1098 -20.72 12.08 -0.35
N LEU A 1099 -21.49 11.13 -0.91
CA LEU A 1099 -22.74 11.40 -1.62
C LEU A 1099 -23.92 11.68 -0.67
N SER A 1100 -23.79 11.48 0.64
CA SER A 1100 -24.90 11.48 1.61
C SER A 1100 -25.79 12.72 1.57
N ASN A 1101 -25.24 13.88 1.23
CA ASN A 1101 -25.92 15.17 1.25
C ASN A 1101 -26.44 15.61 -0.14
N LEU A 1102 -26.21 14.82 -1.19
CA LEU A 1102 -26.62 15.12 -2.57
C LEU A 1102 -28.10 14.78 -2.80
N THR A 1103 -28.96 15.33 -1.96
CA THR A 1103 -30.38 14.95 -1.87
C THR A 1103 -31.21 15.26 -3.12
N LYS A 1104 -30.66 16.03 -4.07
CA LYS A 1104 -31.26 16.33 -5.39
C LYS A 1104 -30.95 15.28 -6.46
N LEU A 1105 -30.04 14.34 -6.21
CA LEU A 1105 -29.60 13.37 -7.21
C LEU A 1105 -30.76 12.50 -7.69
N THR A 1106 -31.03 12.51 -8.99
CA THR A 1106 -32.03 11.64 -9.62
C THR A 1106 -31.42 10.54 -10.48
N PHE A 1107 -30.21 10.73 -10.99
CA PHE A 1107 -29.47 9.73 -11.75
C PHE A 1107 -28.09 9.50 -11.12
N LEU A 1108 -27.79 8.23 -10.79
CA LEU A 1108 -26.50 7.79 -10.29
C LEU A 1108 -26.05 6.53 -11.01
N CYS A 1109 -24.87 6.54 -11.63
CA CYS A 1109 -24.26 5.34 -12.17
C CYS A 1109 -22.89 5.11 -11.53
N LEU A 1110 -22.76 3.98 -10.86
CA LEU A 1110 -21.59 3.54 -10.09
C LEU A 1110 -21.15 2.13 -10.48
N SER A 1111 -21.60 1.64 -11.64
CA SER A 1111 -21.20 0.33 -12.14
C SER A 1111 -19.68 0.23 -12.34
N ARG A 1112 -19.12 -0.99 -12.37
CA ARG A 1112 -17.69 -1.25 -12.61
C ARG A 1112 -16.78 -0.45 -11.67
N ASN A 1113 -17.05 -0.54 -10.37
CA ASN A 1113 -16.27 0.08 -9.29
C ASN A 1113 -15.92 -0.98 -8.22
N GLN A 1114 -15.44 -0.57 -7.06
CA GLN A 1114 -15.01 -1.45 -5.96
C GLN A 1114 -15.85 -1.23 -4.68
N ILE A 1115 -17.13 -0.86 -4.84
CA ILE A 1115 -18.00 -0.48 -3.72
C ILE A 1115 -18.36 -1.70 -2.88
N THR A 1116 -18.34 -1.53 -1.55
CA THR A 1116 -18.69 -2.60 -0.59
C THR A 1116 -19.94 -2.29 0.22
N ASP A 1117 -20.30 -1.02 0.36
CA ASP A 1117 -21.45 -0.57 1.14
C ASP A 1117 -22.23 0.52 0.37
N ILE A 1118 -23.55 0.35 0.30
CA ILE A 1118 -24.47 1.27 -0.35
C ILE A 1118 -25.50 1.87 0.61
N SER A 1119 -25.25 1.78 1.93
CA SER A 1119 -26.16 2.26 2.98
C SER A 1119 -26.50 3.74 2.83
N VAL A 1120 -25.55 4.55 2.37
CA VAL A 1120 -25.71 5.98 2.10
C VAL A 1120 -26.81 6.29 1.10
N LEU A 1121 -27.15 5.38 0.18
CA LEU A 1121 -28.16 5.61 -0.86
C LEU A 1121 -29.56 5.79 -0.28
N LYS A 1122 -29.82 5.37 0.96
CA LYS A 1122 -31.08 5.67 1.68
C LYS A 1122 -31.27 7.16 1.96
N ASN A 1123 -30.19 7.94 1.96
CA ASN A 1123 -30.20 9.38 2.17
C ASN A 1123 -30.49 10.16 0.87
N LEU A 1124 -30.69 9.47 -0.26
CA LEU A 1124 -30.96 10.06 -1.58
C LEU A 1124 -32.43 9.84 -1.98
N PRO A 1125 -33.38 10.60 -1.42
CA PRO A 1125 -34.82 10.31 -1.55
C PRO A 1125 -35.38 10.55 -2.96
N LEU A 1126 -34.65 11.24 -3.82
CA LEU A 1126 -35.08 11.59 -5.18
C LEU A 1126 -34.48 10.68 -6.27
N LEU A 1127 -33.69 9.66 -5.88
CA LEU A 1127 -33.00 8.80 -6.84
C LEU A 1127 -34.01 8.01 -7.69
N LYS A 1128 -33.94 8.18 -9.02
CA LYS A 1128 -34.81 7.53 -10.01
C LYS A 1128 -34.10 6.43 -10.79
N TYR A 1129 -32.79 6.55 -10.95
CA TYR A 1129 -31.95 5.56 -11.62
C TYR A 1129 -30.67 5.31 -10.82
N LEU A 1130 -30.35 4.03 -10.62
CA LEU A 1130 -29.10 3.54 -10.06
C LEU A 1130 -28.52 2.45 -10.95
N GLY A 1131 -27.32 2.66 -11.49
CA GLY A 1131 -26.49 1.58 -12.03
C GLY A 1131 -25.45 1.15 -11.01
N ILE A 1132 -25.39 -0.14 -10.64
CA ILE A 1132 -24.42 -0.65 -9.65
C ILE A 1132 -23.79 -1.99 -10.03
N LEU A 1133 -23.98 -2.42 -11.29
CA LEU A 1133 -23.42 -3.67 -11.82
C LEU A 1133 -21.89 -3.72 -11.71
N ASP A 1134 -21.32 -4.92 -11.70
CA ASP A 1134 -19.88 -5.16 -11.71
C ASP A 1134 -19.13 -4.46 -10.54
N ASN A 1135 -19.74 -4.48 -9.35
CA ASN A 1135 -19.07 -4.18 -8.08
C ASN A 1135 -18.81 -5.50 -7.33
N ASP A 1136 -17.73 -6.20 -7.68
CA ASP A 1136 -17.46 -7.59 -7.25
C ASP A 1136 -17.38 -7.77 -5.72
N LYS A 1137 -17.13 -6.70 -4.98
CA LYS A 1137 -17.03 -6.72 -3.50
C LYS A 1137 -18.35 -6.37 -2.81
N LEU A 1138 -19.40 -6.01 -3.54
CA LEU A 1138 -20.71 -5.73 -2.99
C LEU A 1138 -21.47 -7.04 -2.79
N ASP A 1139 -21.79 -7.38 -1.54
CA ASP A 1139 -22.57 -8.58 -1.23
C ASP A 1139 -24.03 -8.42 -1.67
N LEU A 1140 -24.38 -9.03 -2.80
CA LEU A 1140 -25.74 -9.04 -3.34
C LEU A 1140 -26.53 -10.33 -3.01
N SER A 1141 -26.03 -11.16 -2.10
CA SER A 1141 -26.73 -12.38 -1.67
C SER A 1141 -28.09 -12.05 -1.05
N ALA A 1142 -29.06 -12.94 -1.18
CA ALA A 1142 -30.42 -12.71 -0.68
C ALA A 1142 -30.42 -12.55 0.84
N GLY A 1143 -30.91 -11.40 1.33
CA GLY A 1143 -30.94 -11.07 2.77
C GLY A 1143 -29.70 -10.30 3.27
N SER A 1144 -28.72 -10.03 2.40
CA SER A 1144 -27.63 -9.09 2.68
C SER A 1144 -28.15 -7.66 2.85
N LYS A 1145 -27.38 -6.81 3.56
CA LYS A 1145 -27.69 -5.38 3.73
C LYS A 1145 -27.87 -4.65 2.39
N ALA A 1146 -27.01 -4.90 1.41
CA ALA A 1146 -27.10 -4.27 0.10
C ALA A 1146 -28.36 -4.72 -0.65
N SER A 1147 -28.72 -6.02 -0.58
CA SER A 1147 -29.98 -6.51 -1.17
C SER A 1147 -31.22 -5.84 -0.57
N GLU A 1148 -31.23 -5.58 0.76
CA GLU A 1148 -32.30 -4.85 1.43
C GLU A 1148 -32.40 -3.40 0.97
N ILE A 1149 -31.26 -2.71 0.81
CA ILE A 1149 -31.20 -1.33 0.31
C ILE A 1149 -31.70 -1.25 -1.13
N ILE A 1150 -31.27 -2.16 -2.00
CA ILE A 1150 -31.74 -2.24 -3.39
C ILE A 1150 -33.26 -2.45 -3.45
N ASN A 1151 -33.80 -3.34 -2.62
CA ASN A 1151 -35.25 -3.56 -2.53
C ASN A 1151 -36.01 -2.32 -2.02
N TRP A 1152 -35.43 -1.61 -1.04
CA TRP A 1152 -35.96 -0.33 -0.58
C TRP A 1152 -35.97 0.72 -1.70
N LEU A 1153 -34.88 0.86 -2.46
CA LEU A 1153 -34.79 1.78 -3.61
C LEU A 1153 -35.84 1.45 -4.68
N LYS A 1154 -35.98 0.17 -5.05
CA LYS A 1154 -37.01 -0.31 -6.01
C LYS A 1154 -38.43 0.01 -5.53
N THR A 1155 -38.71 -0.16 -4.23
CA THR A 1155 -40.01 0.18 -3.62
C THR A 1155 -40.30 1.68 -3.69
N ASN A 1156 -39.26 2.51 -3.62
CA ASN A 1156 -39.32 3.97 -3.79
C ASN A 1156 -39.25 4.41 -5.25
N LYS A 1157 -39.53 3.52 -6.22
CA LYS A 1157 -39.59 3.78 -7.66
C LYS A 1157 -38.25 4.15 -8.31
N CYS A 1158 -37.12 3.82 -7.68
CA CYS A 1158 -35.82 3.85 -8.35
C CYS A 1158 -35.68 2.63 -9.27
N ARG A 1159 -35.36 2.85 -10.55
CA ARG A 1159 -34.86 1.80 -11.44
C ARG A 1159 -33.45 1.46 -10.99
N VAL A 1160 -33.20 0.21 -10.65
CA VAL A 1160 -31.87 -0.28 -10.27
C VAL A 1160 -31.46 -1.32 -11.30
N GLU A 1161 -30.31 -1.08 -11.93
CA GLU A 1161 -29.66 -1.98 -12.88
C GLU A 1161 -28.44 -2.65 -12.25
#